data_AF-A0A2M6VE82-F1
#
_entry.id   AF-A0A2M6VE82-F1
#
_cell.length_a   1.000
_cell.length_b   1.000
_cell.length_c   1.000
_cell.angle_alpha   90.00
_cell.angle_beta   90.00
_cell.angle_gamma   90.00
#
_symmetry.space_group_name_H-M   'P 1'
#
loop_
_entity.id
_entity.type
_entity.pdbx_description
1 polymer ?
#
loop_
_entity_poly.entity_id
_entity_poly.type
_entity_poly.pdbx_seq_one_letter_code
_entity_poly.pdbx_strand_id
1 'polypeptide(L)'
;MFSTAFLDLPPLQGASGTVTLPGSKSISNRVLLLSALCQGTTVVHDLLDSDDTRVMLDALRQLQCGVDVQGSTVTITGLGGQLAHHEPVAFFMGNAGTAMRPLTAALAVLGGDFSLSGVARMHERPIGDLVDALRLLGCQIDYLGQEGFPPLHIGQPTLQLDAPIQVRGDVSSQFLTALLMALPLAAQHKPIVIEVVGELISKPYIDITLNLLTRYGIAVERVGWQRFTIPAGSRYQSPGSIHVEADASSASYFIALGAIASGEGIRIQGVGADSIQGDIRFIDAATQMGAHITSGPNWLQVQRGTWPLHGIELDCNHIPDAAMTLAVMALFADSPTTLRNIASWRVKETDRIAAMATECRKLGATVEEGDDWLRIHPLPNGPSANTSAQGHWQRASIHTYDDHRVAMCFSLAAFNAKQLPVRIEDPKCVAKTFPDYFETLFSVAHANTTHIPVICIDGPTASGKGTLASRVAQALGYHYLDSGALYRVTAYAALQAGLVLDTAHEPAIADLARSLPVRFEGDTVWLGDQDVSEAIRTEEAGMNASKVSVLPAVRTALVALQHSFQRLPGLLADGRDMGTVIFPQAPLKVFLTASAAQRAERRHKQLISKGFSTTLDSLRADLEARDARDSSRSVAPLKPAQDALQLDNSALSIEASVDQVLTWWKAKQPF
;
A
#
# COMPACT_ATOMS: atom_id res chain seq x y z
N MET A 1 -3.65 -6.24 1.22
CA MET A 1 -3.69 -4.79 1.50
C MET A 1 -4.12 -4.57 2.94
N PHE A 2 -3.36 -3.78 3.69
CA PHE A 2 -3.72 -3.34 5.04
C PHE A 2 -4.85 -2.30 4.99
N SER A 3 -6.01 -2.65 5.56
CA SER A 3 -7.21 -1.79 5.64
C SER A 3 -7.55 -1.38 7.09
N THR A 4 -6.58 -1.52 7.99
CA THR A 4 -6.70 -1.21 9.41
C THR A 4 -6.69 0.29 9.64
N ALA A 5 -7.19 0.75 10.80
CA ALA A 5 -7.17 2.18 11.15
C ALA A 5 -5.75 2.75 11.31
N PHE A 6 -4.80 1.89 11.69
CA PHE A 6 -3.38 2.19 11.76
C PHE A 6 -2.57 0.92 11.51
N LEU A 7 -1.28 1.09 11.22
CA LEU A 7 -0.29 0.02 11.13
C LEU A 7 0.90 0.37 12.03
N ASP A 8 1.16 -0.46 13.03
CA ASP A 8 2.33 -0.32 13.90
C ASP A 8 3.51 -1.04 13.26
N LEU A 9 4.52 -0.27 12.84
CA LEU A 9 5.77 -0.78 12.30
C LEU A 9 6.72 -1.02 13.48
N PRO A 10 7.12 -2.28 13.75
CA PRO A 10 8.15 -2.55 14.74
C PRO A 10 9.50 -2.01 14.23
N PRO A 11 10.50 -1.87 15.13
CA PRO A 11 11.86 -1.49 14.73
C PRO A 11 12.43 -2.38 13.61
N LEU A 12 12.66 -1.78 12.45
CA LEU A 12 13.26 -2.43 11.28
C LEU A 12 14.78 -2.17 11.29
N GLN A 13 15.57 -3.08 10.71
CA GLN A 13 17.04 -3.03 10.77
C GLN A 13 17.71 -3.18 9.42
N GLY A 14 17.30 -4.20 8.67
CA GLY A 14 17.94 -4.56 7.41
C GLY A 14 16.96 -4.63 6.25
N ALA A 15 17.50 -4.63 5.03
CA ALA A 15 16.72 -4.91 3.84
C ALA A 15 17.52 -5.78 2.86
N SER A 16 16.87 -6.80 2.30
CA SER A 16 17.41 -7.59 1.20
C SER A 16 16.31 -8.20 0.34
N GLY A 17 16.64 -8.50 -0.92
CA GLY A 17 15.74 -9.15 -1.85
C GLY A 17 15.45 -8.32 -3.10
N THR A 18 14.37 -8.68 -3.80
CA THR A 18 13.94 -8.04 -5.04
C THR A 18 12.49 -7.60 -4.93
N VAL A 19 12.21 -6.37 -5.37
CA VAL A 19 10.85 -5.84 -5.50
C VAL A 19 10.54 -5.54 -6.96
N THR A 20 9.30 -5.81 -7.36
CA THR A 20 8.75 -5.36 -8.65
C THR A 20 7.68 -4.34 -8.33
N LEU A 21 7.84 -3.12 -8.84
CA LEU A 21 6.94 -2.02 -8.52
C LEU A 21 5.74 -2.03 -9.48
N PRO A 22 4.57 -1.53 -9.07
CA PRO A 22 3.44 -1.38 -9.96
C PRO A 22 3.69 -0.31 -11.02
N GLY A 23 2.88 -0.32 -12.08
CA GLY A 23 2.96 0.66 -13.18
C GLY A 23 2.80 2.11 -12.70
N SER A 24 3.37 3.06 -13.43
CA SER A 24 3.24 4.48 -13.10
C SER A 24 1.81 4.97 -13.27
N LYS A 25 1.25 5.59 -12.23
CA LYS A 25 -0.06 6.26 -12.28
C LYS A 25 -0.12 7.32 -13.38
N SER A 26 0.95 8.11 -13.50
CA SER A 26 1.03 9.22 -14.46
C SER A 26 1.06 8.74 -15.90
N ILE A 27 1.75 7.63 -16.17
CA ILE A 27 1.78 7.00 -17.50
C ILE A 27 0.44 6.31 -17.77
N SER A 28 -0.06 5.53 -16.80
CA SER A 28 -1.31 4.77 -16.89
C SER A 28 -2.48 5.65 -17.36
N ASN A 29 -2.77 6.75 -16.65
CA ASN A 29 -3.90 7.62 -17.01
C ASN A 29 -3.72 8.34 -18.35
N ARG A 30 -2.48 8.65 -18.75
CA ARG A 30 -2.20 9.23 -20.07
C ARG A 30 -2.43 8.21 -21.17
N VAL A 31 -1.90 7.00 -21.00
CA VAL A 31 -2.05 5.90 -21.94
C VAL A 31 -3.52 5.51 -22.10
N LEU A 32 -4.28 5.43 -21.01
CA LEU A 32 -5.72 5.17 -21.05
C LEU A 32 -6.46 6.21 -21.89
N LEU A 33 -6.25 7.50 -21.61
CA LEU A 33 -6.90 8.57 -22.36
C LEU A 33 -6.46 8.59 -23.84
N LEU A 34 -5.16 8.44 -24.13
CA LEU A 34 -4.67 8.42 -25.51
C LEU A 34 -5.18 7.20 -26.29
N SER A 35 -5.27 6.03 -25.65
CA SER A 35 -5.88 4.83 -26.24
C SER A 35 -7.36 5.04 -26.53
N ALA A 36 -8.08 5.74 -25.66
CA ALA A 36 -9.48 6.07 -25.88
C ALA A 36 -9.68 7.07 -27.03
N LEU A 37 -8.77 8.03 -27.19
CA LEU A 37 -8.86 9.05 -28.23
C LEU A 37 -8.38 8.57 -29.60
N CYS A 38 -7.64 7.46 -29.68
CA CYS A 38 -7.04 6.99 -30.93
C CYS A 38 -8.01 6.23 -31.83
N GLN A 39 -7.64 6.14 -33.11
CA GLN A 39 -8.24 5.18 -34.03
C GLN A 39 -7.57 3.82 -33.85
N GLY A 40 -8.38 2.77 -33.63
CA GLY A 40 -7.94 1.39 -33.50
C GLY A 40 -8.09 0.83 -32.09
N THR A 41 -7.40 -0.29 -31.83
CA THR A 41 -7.39 -0.95 -30.52
C THR A 41 -5.97 -0.98 -29.98
N THR A 42 -5.79 -0.63 -28.71
CA THR A 42 -4.51 -0.63 -28.00
C THR A 42 -4.56 -1.61 -26.84
N VAL A 43 -3.58 -2.51 -26.76
CA VAL A 43 -3.35 -3.39 -25.61
C VAL A 43 -2.36 -2.72 -24.66
N VAL A 44 -2.81 -2.40 -23.45
CA VAL A 44 -2.01 -1.75 -22.41
C VAL A 44 -1.59 -2.80 -21.38
N HIS A 45 -0.29 -3.05 -21.27
CA HIS A 45 0.28 -3.98 -20.30
C HIS A 45 0.78 -3.25 -19.05
N ASP A 46 0.80 -3.98 -17.93
CA ASP A 46 1.33 -3.50 -16.64
C ASP A 46 0.64 -2.24 -16.13
N LEU A 47 -0.64 -2.07 -16.48
CA LEU A 47 -1.45 -0.95 -16.03
C LEU A 47 -1.56 -0.98 -14.51
N LEU A 48 -1.35 0.18 -13.88
CA LEU A 48 -1.59 0.32 -12.46
C LEU A 48 -3.06 0.05 -12.14
N ASP A 49 -3.35 -0.89 -11.25
CA ASP A 49 -4.69 -1.04 -10.65
C ASP A 49 -4.79 -0.13 -9.40
N SER A 50 -5.44 1.01 -9.56
CA SER A 50 -5.61 2.04 -8.51
C SER A 50 -6.96 2.72 -8.63
N ASP A 51 -7.36 3.46 -7.61
CA ASP A 51 -8.61 4.23 -7.64
C ASP A 51 -8.63 5.23 -8.82
N ASP A 52 -7.51 5.89 -9.11
CA ASP A 52 -7.40 6.86 -10.22
C ASP A 52 -7.60 6.19 -11.60
N THR A 53 -7.02 5.01 -11.82
CA THR A 53 -7.14 4.29 -13.11
C THR A 53 -8.49 3.60 -13.26
N ARG A 54 -9.09 3.10 -12.17
CA ARG A 54 -10.46 2.57 -12.16
C ARG A 54 -11.47 3.64 -12.55
N VAL A 55 -11.36 4.83 -11.95
CA VAL A 55 -12.19 6.00 -12.29
C VAL A 55 -12.03 6.38 -13.77
N MET A 56 -10.80 6.38 -14.29
CA MET A 56 -10.57 6.64 -15.72
C MET A 56 -11.24 5.58 -16.59
N LEU A 57 -11.05 4.29 -16.29
CA LEU A 57 -11.67 3.18 -17.04
C LEU A 57 -13.20 3.28 -17.05
N ASP A 58 -13.82 3.65 -15.92
CA ASP A 58 -15.27 3.85 -15.83
C ASP A 58 -15.73 5.03 -16.69
N ALA A 59 -15.00 6.14 -16.69
CA ALA A 59 -15.28 7.25 -17.60
C ALA A 59 -15.15 6.85 -19.07
N LEU A 60 -14.13 6.06 -19.43
CA LEU A 60 -13.97 5.55 -20.80
C LEU A 60 -15.13 4.63 -21.23
N ARG A 61 -15.63 3.77 -20.33
CA ARG A 61 -16.83 2.96 -20.59
C ARG A 61 -18.07 3.82 -20.83
N GLN A 62 -18.25 4.87 -20.03
CA GLN A 62 -19.36 5.83 -20.21
C GLN A 62 -19.25 6.59 -21.54
N LEU A 63 -18.04 6.83 -22.03
CA LEU A 63 -17.78 7.36 -23.38
C LEU A 63 -17.96 6.33 -24.50
N GLN A 64 -18.38 5.10 -24.17
CA GLN A 64 -18.58 3.99 -25.11
C GLN A 64 -17.30 3.49 -25.79
N CYS A 65 -16.13 3.69 -25.16
CA CYS A 65 -14.92 2.96 -25.56
C CYS A 65 -15.10 1.46 -25.29
N GLY A 66 -14.53 0.61 -26.14
CA GLY A 66 -14.38 -0.80 -25.81
C GLY A 66 -13.32 -0.94 -24.72
N VAL A 67 -13.67 -1.50 -23.56
CA VAL A 67 -12.75 -1.66 -22.42
C VAL A 67 -12.85 -3.11 -21.92
N ASP A 68 -11.81 -3.91 -22.19
CA ASP A 68 -11.67 -5.28 -21.66
C ASP A 68 -10.47 -5.35 -20.71
N VAL A 69 -10.68 -5.90 -19.51
CA VAL A 69 -9.68 -5.92 -18.42
C VAL A 69 -9.35 -7.36 -18.06
N GLN A 70 -8.08 -7.74 -18.18
CA GLN A 70 -7.56 -9.06 -17.87
C GLN A 70 -6.30 -8.93 -17.00
N GLY A 71 -6.48 -9.00 -15.68
CA GLY A 71 -5.39 -8.73 -14.72
C GLY A 71 -4.88 -7.30 -14.85
N SER A 72 -3.56 -7.13 -15.02
CA SER A 72 -2.92 -5.84 -15.28
C SER A 72 -2.91 -5.43 -16.76
N THR A 73 -3.48 -6.25 -17.65
CA THR A 73 -3.59 -5.94 -19.08
C THR A 73 -4.99 -5.42 -19.40
N VAL A 74 -5.06 -4.29 -20.11
CA VAL A 74 -6.33 -3.69 -20.54
C VAL A 74 -6.31 -3.46 -22.03
N THR A 75 -7.33 -3.94 -22.73
CA THR A 75 -7.55 -3.69 -24.15
C THR A 75 -8.56 -2.55 -24.30
N ILE A 76 -8.14 -1.47 -24.97
CA ILE A 76 -8.96 -0.30 -25.24
C ILE A 76 -9.22 -0.18 -26.74
N THR A 77 -10.48 -0.21 -27.15
CA THR A 77 -10.90 0.19 -28.51
C THR A 77 -11.32 1.65 -28.48
N GLY A 78 -10.54 2.49 -29.15
CA GLY A 78 -10.68 3.94 -29.13
C GLY A 78 -11.81 4.48 -30.01
N LEU A 79 -12.16 5.74 -29.76
CA LEU A 79 -13.23 6.50 -30.39
C LEU A 79 -12.86 7.07 -31.77
N GLY A 80 -11.58 7.00 -32.16
CA GLY A 80 -11.10 7.66 -33.38
C GLY A 80 -11.23 9.19 -33.33
N GLY A 81 -11.21 9.78 -32.13
CA GLY A 81 -11.36 11.22 -31.92
C GLY A 81 -12.77 11.76 -32.18
N GLN A 82 -13.79 10.91 -32.24
CA GLN A 82 -15.18 11.30 -32.45
C GLN A 82 -16.10 10.66 -31.43
N LEU A 83 -16.94 11.47 -30.78
CA LEU A 83 -17.96 10.96 -29.86
C LEU A 83 -19.14 10.43 -30.66
N ALA A 84 -19.61 9.23 -30.32
CA ALA A 84 -20.87 8.68 -30.83
C ALA A 84 -22.11 9.17 -30.05
N HIS A 85 -21.89 9.93 -28.97
CA HIS A 85 -22.88 10.24 -27.95
C HIS A 85 -23.54 11.61 -28.14
N HIS A 86 -24.86 11.68 -27.94
CA HIS A 86 -25.64 12.92 -27.95
C HIS A 86 -26.41 13.17 -26.64
N GLU A 87 -26.43 12.20 -25.71
CA GLU A 87 -27.09 12.36 -24.41
C GLU A 87 -26.14 12.92 -23.34
N PRO A 88 -26.66 13.53 -22.26
CA PRO A 88 -25.84 14.00 -21.15
C PRO A 88 -25.13 12.86 -20.42
N VAL A 89 -23.85 13.04 -20.07
CA VAL A 89 -23.08 12.07 -19.25
C VAL A 89 -22.51 12.73 -18.00
N ALA A 90 -22.69 12.08 -16.85
CA ALA A 90 -22.18 12.54 -15.57
C ALA A 90 -21.03 11.63 -15.09
N PHE A 91 -19.81 12.17 -15.11
CA PHE A 91 -18.60 11.51 -14.65
C PHE A 91 -18.36 11.79 -13.16
N PHE A 92 -18.14 10.73 -12.39
CA PHE A 92 -17.65 10.82 -11.03
C PHE A 92 -16.14 10.50 -11.00
N MET A 93 -15.33 11.52 -10.74
CA MET A 93 -13.87 11.46 -10.85
C MET A 93 -13.14 11.20 -9.52
N GLY A 94 -13.87 10.85 -8.45
CA GLY A 94 -13.29 10.61 -7.12
C GLY A 94 -12.38 11.77 -6.65
N ASN A 95 -11.17 11.45 -6.17
CA ASN A 95 -10.08 12.42 -5.93
C ASN A 95 -8.95 12.28 -6.98
N ALA A 96 -9.28 11.79 -8.19
CA ALA A 96 -8.33 11.41 -9.23
C ALA A 96 -7.93 12.62 -10.10
N GLY A 97 -7.05 13.46 -9.58
CA GLY A 97 -6.65 14.68 -10.28
C GLY A 97 -5.96 14.41 -11.63
N THR A 98 -5.20 13.32 -11.70
CA THR A 98 -4.50 12.90 -12.93
C THR A 98 -5.44 12.41 -14.03
N ALA A 99 -6.69 12.06 -13.69
CA ALA A 99 -7.75 11.73 -14.63
C ALA A 99 -8.63 12.95 -14.95
N MET A 100 -9.04 13.71 -13.92
CA MET A 100 -9.93 14.87 -14.03
C MET A 100 -9.44 15.91 -15.06
N ARG A 101 -8.18 16.34 -14.98
CA ARG A 101 -7.69 17.46 -15.82
C ARG A 101 -7.57 17.07 -17.31
N PRO A 102 -6.90 15.97 -17.68
CA PRO A 102 -6.82 15.57 -19.09
C PRO A 102 -8.19 15.22 -19.68
N LEU A 103 -9.06 14.56 -18.93
CA LEU A 103 -10.41 14.24 -19.40
C LEU A 103 -11.24 15.51 -19.63
N THR A 104 -11.19 16.49 -18.71
CA THR A 104 -11.84 17.80 -18.88
C THR A 104 -11.40 18.46 -20.19
N ALA A 105 -10.10 18.51 -20.46
CA ALA A 105 -9.58 19.14 -21.67
C ALA A 105 -10.01 18.40 -22.95
N ALA A 106 -9.95 17.07 -22.95
CA ALA A 106 -10.38 16.27 -24.10
C ALA A 106 -11.88 16.45 -24.39
N LEU A 107 -12.73 16.36 -23.37
CA LEU A 107 -14.17 16.55 -23.50
C LEU A 107 -14.55 17.96 -23.93
N ALA A 108 -13.85 18.98 -23.41
CA ALA A 108 -14.06 20.38 -23.79
C ALA A 108 -13.76 20.64 -25.27
N VAL A 109 -12.72 19.99 -25.81
CA VAL A 109 -12.37 20.12 -27.23
C VAL A 109 -13.29 19.29 -28.13
N LEU A 110 -13.69 18.09 -27.70
CA LEU A 110 -14.62 17.25 -28.45
C LEU A 110 -16.04 17.83 -28.50
N GLY A 111 -16.48 18.44 -27.40
CA GLY A 111 -17.82 18.98 -27.22
C GLY A 111 -18.86 17.92 -26.87
N GLY A 112 -19.83 18.30 -26.04
CA GLY A 112 -20.92 17.42 -25.63
C GLY A 112 -21.79 18.06 -24.54
N ASP A 113 -22.46 17.22 -23.75
CA ASP A 113 -23.16 17.62 -22.53
C ASP A 113 -22.61 16.75 -21.39
N PHE A 114 -21.61 17.29 -20.68
CA PHE A 114 -20.86 16.51 -19.70
C PHE A 114 -20.81 17.21 -18.35
N SER A 115 -21.07 16.46 -17.28
CA SER A 115 -20.85 16.91 -15.91
C SER A 115 -19.69 16.15 -15.28
N LEU A 116 -18.71 16.82 -14.70
CA LEU A 116 -17.56 16.20 -14.03
C LEU A 116 -17.54 16.63 -12.56
N SER A 117 -17.62 15.67 -11.65
CA SER A 117 -17.64 15.90 -10.20
C SER A 117 -16.70 14.95 -9.46
N GLY A 118 -16.55 15.09 -8.15
CA GLY A 118 -15.75 14.18 -7.34
C GLY A 118 -16.16 14.18 -5.87
N VAL A 119 -15.27 13.69 -5.01
CA VAL A 119 -15.44 13.82 -3.55
C VAL A 119 -15.23 15.26 -3.11
N ALA A 120 -15.63 15.63 -1.88
CA ALA A 120 -15.50 16.99 -1.35
C ALA A 120 -14.09 17.60 -1.57
N ARG A 121 -13.03 16.83 -1.31
CA ARG A 121 -11.64 17.28 -1.54
C ARG A 121 -11.36 17.64 -3.00
N MET A 122 -11.99 16.99 -3.99
CA MET A 122 -11.82 17.35 -5.40
C MET A 122 -12.31 18.78 -5.67
N HIS A 123 -13.35 19.24 -4.96
CA HIS A 123 -13.92 20.57 -5.12
C HIS A 123 -13.06 21.68 -4.47
N GLU A 124 -11.96 21.31 -3.83
CA GLU A 124 -10.96 22.23 -3.27
C GLU A 124 -9.66 22.21 -4.09
N ARG A 125 -9.58 21.37 -5.13
CA ARG A 125 -8.37 21.24 -5.95
C ARG A 125 -8.45 22.12 -7.20
N PRO A 126 -7.48 23.03 -7.40
CA PRO A 126 -7.56 24.02 -8.47
C PRO A 126 -7.60 23.38 -9.86
N ILE A 127 -8.47 23.93 -10.71
CA ILE A 127 -8.56 23.65 -12.16
C ILE A 127 -8.72 24.94 -12.99
N GLY A 128 -8.85 26.09 -12.31
CA GLY A 128 -9.02 27.43 -12.88
C GLY A 128 -8.22 27.72 -14.13
N ASP A 129 -6.88 27.66 -14.04
CA ASP A 129 -6.02 28.03 -15.17
C ASP A 129 -6.23 27.14 -16.41
N LEU A 130 -6.61 25.87 -16.23
CA LEU A 130 -6.97 24.99 -17.35
C LEU A 130 -8.30 25.42 -17.97
N VAL A 131 -9.30 25.69 -17.15
CA VAL A 131 -10.62 26.14 -17.62
C VAL A 131 -10.51 27.49 -18.34
N ASP A 132 -9.70 28.41 -17.82
CA ASP A 132 -9.47 29.71 -18.44
C ASP A 132 -8.81 29.57 -19.82
N ALA A 133 -7.78 28.72 -19.94
CA ALA A 133 -7.15 28.42 -21.22
C ALA A 133 -8.14 27.78 -22.22
N LEU A 134 -8.99 26.86 -21.76
CA LEU A 134 -10.01 26.20 -22.60
C LEU A 134 -11.15 27.17 -22.99
N ARG A 135 -11.56 28.08 -22.11
CA ARG A 135 -12.55 29.13 -22.41
C ARG A 135 -12.01 30.14 -23.42
N LEU A 136 -10.75 30.54 -23.30
CA LEU A 136 -10.07 31.38 -24.30
C LEU A 136 -9.98 30.69 -25.67
N LEU A 137 -9.82 29.36 -25.67
CA LEU A 137 -9.91 28.53 -26.86
C LEU A 137 -11.34 28.45 -27.43
N GLY A 138 -12.37 28.93 -26.72
CA GLY A 138 -13.76 28.91 -27.14
C GLY A 138 -14.54 27.67 -26.69
N CYS A 139 -14.03 26.91 -25.71
CA CYS A 139 -14.79 25.82 -25.10
C CYS A 139 -15.82 26.37 -24.10
N GLN A 140 -17.04 25.80 -24.10
CA GLN A 140 -18.05 26.12 -23.10
C GLN A 140 -17.82 25.25 -21.86
N ILE A 141 -17.46 25.89 -20.74
CA ILE A 141 -17.27 25.23 -19.45
C ILE A 141 -17.87 26.11 -18.36
N ASP A 142 -18.75 25.56 -17.54
CA ASP A 142 -19.40 26.24 -16.42
C ASP A 142 -18.99 25.60 -15.08
N TYR A 143 -18.75 26.43 -14.06
CA TYR A 143 -18.55 25.95 -12.69
C TYR A 143 -19.92 25.72 -12.05
N LEU A 144 -20.15 24.52 -11.53
CA LEU A 144 -21.39 24.17 -10.83
C LEU A 144 -21.32 24.43 -9.32
N GLY A 145 -20.16 24.85 -8.82
CA GLY A 145 -19.90 25.15 -7.42
C GLY A 145 -19.04 26.41 -7.27
N GLN A 146 -17.88 26.27 -6.64
CA GLN A 146 -16.95 27.38 -6.45
C GLN A 146 -16.14 27.64 -7.73
N GLU A 147 -16.04 28.91 -8.14
CA GLU A 147 -15.21 29.30 -9.29
C GLU A 147 -13.74 28.91 -9.10
N GLY A 148 -13.13 28.35 -10.14
CA GLY A 148 -11.75 27.84 -10.12
C GLY A 148 -11.61 26.37 -9.70
N PHE A 149 -12.72 25.73 -9.28
CA PHE A 149 -12.73 24.36 -8.74
C PHE A 149 -13.88 23.52 -9.32
N PRO A 150 -13.73 22.18 -9.43
CA PRO A 150 -14.86 21.30 -9.77
C PRO A 150 -16.00 21.40 -8.74
N PRO A 151 -17.26 21.02 -9.07
CA PRO A 151 -17.70 20.36 -10.31
C PRO A 151 -17.81 21.28 -11.53
N LEU A 152 -17.68 20.67 -12.71
CA LEU A 152 -17.74 21.36 -14.01
C LEU A 152 -18.89 20.83 -14.86
N HIS A 153 -19.50 21.69 -15.66
CA HIS A 153 -20.33 21.33 -16.80
C HIS A 153 -19.61 21.74 -18.09
N ILE A 154 -19.63 20.88 -19.11
CA ILE A 154 -18.98 21.10 -20.41
C ILE A 154 -20.05 21.02 -21.50
N GLY A 155 -20.05 22.03 -22.36
CA GLY A 155 -20.97 22.17 -23.49
C GLY A 155 -20.30 21.96 -24.87
N GLN A 156 -20.90 22.58 -25.89
CA GLN A 156 -20.38 22.56 -27.25
C GLN A 156 -19.38 23.71 -27.49
N PRO A 157 -18.17 23.44 -28.00
CA PRO A 157 -17.16 24.46 -28.22
C PRO A 157 -17.37 25.23 -29.53
N THR A 158 -16.92 26.48 -29.56
CA THR A 158 -16.68 27.27 -30.78
C THR A 158 -15.21 27.62 -30.84
N LEU A 159 -14.39 26.70 -31.38
CA LEU A 159 -12.94 26.76 -31.23
C LEU A 159 -12.29 27.95 -31.96
N GLN A 160 -11.48 28.71 -31.23
CA GLN A 160 -10.69 29.84 -31.72
C GLN A 160 -9.22 29.43 -31.85
N LEU A 161 -8.82 29.10 -33.07
CA LEU A 161 -7.52 28.47 -33.36
C LEU A 161 -6.57 29.39 -34.16
N ASP A 162 -6.87 30.69 -34.25
CA ASP A 162 -6.11 31.65 -35.08
C ASP A 162 -4.96 32.32 -34.33
N ALA A 163 -4.92 32.18 -33.00
CA ALA A 163 -3.87 32.71 -32.14
C ALA A 163 -3.25 31.59 -31.27
N PRO A 164 -2.00 31.77 -30.80
CA PRO A 164 -1.43 30.88 -29.81
C PRO A 164 -2.25 30.82 -28.52
N ILE A 165 -2.42 29.63 -27.97
CA ILE A 165 -3.06 29.39 -26.69
C ILE A 165 -2.03 29.63 -25.60
N GLN A 166 -2.31 30.54 -24.67
CA GLN A 166 -1.40 30.85 -23.57
C GLN A 166 -1.76 30.02 -22.33
N VAL A 167 -0.76 29.41 -21.71
CA VAL A 167 -0.92 28.68 -20.44
C VAL A 167 0.20 29.08 -19.48
N ARG A 168 -0.15 29.23 -18.20
CA ARG A 168 0.84 29.52 -17.15
C ARG A 168 1.73 28.31 -16.89
N GLY A 169 3.04 28.55 -16.88
CA GLY A 169 4.05 27.51 -16.64
C GLY A 169 4.30 27.20 -15.17
N ASP A 170 3.93 28.12 -14.27
CA ASP A 170 4.35 28.15 -12.86
C ASP A 170 3.33 27.56 -11.89
N VAL A 171 2.15 27.13 -12.38
CA VAL A 171 1.07 26.59 -11.52
C VAL A 171 1.07 25.07 -11.46
N SER A 172 0.92 24.39 -12.59
CA SER A 172 0.81 22.93 -12.64
C SER A 172 1.11 22.36 -14.04
N SER A 173 1.97 21.35 -14.12
CA SER A 173 2.21 20.61 -15.37
C SER A 173 0.98 19.89 -15.89
N GLN A 174 -0.02 19.61 -15.04
CA GLN A 174 -1.24 18.92 -15.45
C GLN A 174 -2.05 19.73 -16.48
N PHE A 175 -1.94 21.06 -16.47
CA PHE A 175 -2.70 21.92 -17.38
C PHE A 175 -2.10 21.90 -18.78
N LEU A 176 -0.80 22.17 -18.91
CA LEU A 176 -0.11 22.07 -20.19
C LEU A 176 -0.17 20.64 -20.76
N THR A 177 -0.02 19.61 -19.92
CA THR A 177 -0.13 18.22 -20.40
C THR A 177 -1.55 17.87 -20.84
N ALA A 178 -2.59 18.35 -20.16
CA ALA A 178 -3.97 18.19 -20.61
C ALA A 178 -4.21 18.86 -21.97
N LEU A 179 -3.70 20.08 -22.19
CA LEU A 179 -3.80 20.79 -23.47
C LEU A 179 -3.04 20.04 -24.58
N LEU A 180 -1.81 19.58 -24.32
CA LEU A 180 -1.01 18.81 -25.28
C LEU A 180 -1.70 17.51 -25.72
N MET A 181 -2.52 16.91 -24.85
CA MET A 181 -3.30 15.70 -25.17
C MET A 181 -4.66 15.99 -25.83
N ALA A 182 -5.25 17.15 -25.57
CA ALA A 182 -6.57 17.49 -26.11
C ALA A 182 -6.50 18.14 -27.49
N LEU A 183 -5.56 19.06 -27.70
CA LEU A 183 -5.49 19.89 -28.90
C LEU A 183 -5.20 19.14 -30.22
N PRO A 184 -4.52 17.97 -30.24
CA PRO A 184 -4.44 17.17 -31.46
C PRO A 184 -5.80 16.80 -32.06
N LEU A 185 -6.88 16.75 -31.25
CA LEU A 185 -8.26 16.52 -31.71
C LEU A 185 -8.80 17.68 -32.59
N ALA A 186 -8.28 18.89 -32.39
CA ALA A 186 -8.66 20.10 -33.10
C ALA A 186 -7.70 20.49 -34.25
N ALA A 187 -6.50 19.90 -34.31
CA ALA A 187 -5.45 20.26 -35.26
C ALA A 187 -5.61 19.59 -36.65
N GLN A 188 -6.84 19.49 -37.16
CA GLN A 188 -7.13 18.74 -38.40
C GLN A 188 -6.66 19.47 -39.67
N HIS A 189 -6.80 20.80 -39.70
CA HIS A 189 -6.56 21.60 -40.91
C HIS A 189 -5.39 22.59 -40.79
N LYS A 190 -5.02 22.98 -39.56
CA LYS A 190 -3.96 23.93 -39.28
C LYS A 190 -3.19 23.54 -38.02
N PRO A 191 -1.91 23.93 -37.90
CA PRO A 191 -1.16 23.68 -36.68
C PRO A 191 -1.74 24.51 -35.53
N ILE A 192 -1.64 23.98 -34.31
CA ILE A 192 -2.05 24.68 -33.09
C ILE A 192 -0.81 24.96 -32.26
N VAL A 193 -0.68 26.19 -31.77
CA VAL A 193 0.47 26.64 -30.98
C VAL A 193 0.03 26.85 -29.54
N ILE A 194 0.80 26.31 -28.59
CA ILE A 194 0.73 26.64 -27.17
C ILE A 194 1.96 27.46 -26.79
N GLU A 195 1.76 28.57 -26.09
CA GLU A 195 2.81 29.39 -25.50
C GLU A 195 2.75 29.33 -23.97
N VAL A 196 3.89 29.09 -23.34
CA VAL A 196 4.02 29.04 -21.89
C VAL A 196 4.39 30.41 -21.36
N VAL A 197 3.55 30.93 -20.47
CA VAL A 197 3.77 32.19 -19.77
C VAL A 197 4.49 31.92 -18.45
N GLY A 198 5.63 32.59 -18.24
CA GLY A 198 6.45 32.44 -17.03
C GLY A 198 7.40 31.24 -17.07
N GLU A 199 7.94 30.88 -15.91
CA GLU A 199 8.83 29.72 -15.77
C GLU A 199 8.03 28.42 -15.71
N LEU A 200 8.44 27.44 -16.52
CA LEU A 200 7.80 26.14 -16.56
C LEU A 200 8.32 25.23 -15.44
N ILE A 201 7.43 24.86 -14.51
CA ILE A 201 7.72 23.85 -13.49
C ILE A 201 7.40 22.44 -13.99
N SER A 202 7.92 21.42 -13.30
CA SER A 202 7.52 20.02 -13.52
C SER A 202 7.71 19.53 -14.97
N LYS A 203 8.74 20.04 -15.65
CA LYS A 203 9.20 19.67 -17.02
C LYS A 203 9.15 18.17 -17.32
N PRO A 204 9.53 17.26 -16.40
CA PRO A 204 9.54 15.84 -16.74
C PRO A 204 8.17 15.22 -17.03
N TYR A 205 7.09 15.74 -16.44
CA TYR A 205 5.74 15.26 -16.78
C TYR A 205 5.32 15.66 -18.21
N ILE A 206 5.89 16.74 -18.71
CA ILE A 206 5.68 17.19 -20.10
C ILE A 206 6.50 16.32 -21.02
N ASP A 207 7.75 15.99 -20.69
CA ASP A 207 8.54 15.04 -21.46
C ASP A 207 7.85 13.66 -21.56
N ILE A 208 7.30 13.11 -20.45
CA ILE A 208 6.48 11.88 -20.49
C ILE A 208 5.34 12.04 -21.51
N THR A 209 4.65 13.18 -21.48
CA THR A 209 3.50 13.44 -22.36
C THR A 209 3.94 13.51 -23.83
N LEU A 210 5.02 14.22 -24.15
CA LEU A 210 5.54 14.32 -25.52
C LEU A 210 6.01 12.95 -26.07
N ASN A 211 6.68 12.16 -25.23
CA ASN A 211 7.11 10.80 -25.59
C ASN A 211 5.90 9.91 -25.89
N LEU A 212 4.85 9.96 -25.05
CA LEU A 212 3.63 9.21 -25.29
C LEU A 212 2.90 9.71 -26.54
N LEU A 213 2.74 11.01 -26.73
CA LEU A 213 2.12 11.58 -27.93
C LEU A 213 2.80 11.09 -29.21
N THR A 214 4.14 11.04 -29.21
CA THR A 214 4.91 10.50 -30.34
C THR A 214 4.57 9.04 -30.62
N ARG A 215 4.41 8.19 -29.58
CA ARG A 215 3.99 6.79 -29.73
C ARG A 215 2.58 6.64 -30.30
N TYR A 216 1.70 7.63 -30.08
CA TYR A 216 0.36 7.68 -30.68
C TYR A 216 0.30 8.48 -32.00
N GLY A 217 1.46 8.72 -32.63
CA GLY A 217 1.55 9.34 -33.96
C GLY A 217 1.55 10.87 -33.97
N ILE A 218 1.64 11.54 -32.82
CA ILE A 218 1.65 13.00 -32.71
C ILE A 218 3.04 13.51 -32.35
N ALA A 219 3.78 14.00 -33.34
CA ALA A 219 5.10 14.61 -33.15
C ALA A 219 4.95 16.12 -32.86
N VAL A 220 4.80 16.47 -31.59
CA VAL A 220 4.75 17.88 -31.16
C VAL A 220 6.14 18.50 -31.32
N GLU A 221 6.22 19.59 -32.08
CA GLU A 221 7.44 20.39 -32.20
C GLU A 221 7.60 21.28 -30.97
N ARG A 222 8.81 21.38 -30.44
CA ARG A 222 9.10 22.15 -29.22
C ARG A 222 10.23 23.15 -29.47
N VAL A 223 10.00 24.42 -29.17
CA VAL A 223 11.04 25.46 -29.11
C VAL A 223 11.29 25.80 -27.64
N GLY A 224 12.38 25.27 -27.10
CA GLY A 224 12.71 25.42 -25.68
C GLY A 224 11.63 24.83 -24.77
N TRP A 225 11.19 25.60 -23.77
CA TRP A 225 10.05 25.27 -22.91
C TRP A 225 8.92 26.30 -23.02
N GLN A 226 9.09 27.26 -23.94
CA GLN A 226 8.22 28.41 -24.11
C GLN A 226 7.14 28.17 -25.16
N ARG A 227 7.36 27.25 -26.11
CA ARG A 227 6.45 27.07 -27.24
C ARG A 227 6.38 25.63 -27.72
N PHE A 228 5.14 25.16 -27.93
CA PHE A 228 4.82 23.84 -28.44
C PHE A 228 3.90 23.97 -29.66
N THR A 229 4.23 23.30 -30.75
CA THR A 229 3.43 23.31 -31.98
C THR A 229 2.93 21.91 -32.27
N ILE A 230 1.61 21.76 -32.29
CA ILE A 230 0.92 20.54 -32.70
C ILE A 230 0.72 20.60 -34.22
N PRO A 231 1.21 19.61 -34.99
CA PRO A 231 1.12 19.65 -36.45
C PRO A 231 -0.31 19.61 -36.99
N ALA A 232 -0.54 20.25 -38.14
CA ALA A 232 -1.78 20.10 -38.89
C ALA A 232 -1.96 18.65 -39.35
N GLY A 233 -3.21 18.18 -39.42
CA GLY A 233 -3.53 16.81 -39.79
C GLY A 233 -3.28 15.79 -38.67
N SER A 234 -3.00 16.24 -37.45
CA SER A 234 -2.81 15.37 -36.29
C SER A 234 -4.01 14.44 -36.09
N ARG A 235 -3.74 13.15 -35.97
CA ARG A 235 -4.72 12.10 -35.67
C ARG A 235 -4.07 11.04 -34.81
N TYR A 236 -4.69 10.71 -33.69
CA TYR A 236 -4.19 9.66 -32.82
C TYR A 236 -4.32 8.28 -33.47
N GLN A 237 -3.22 7.54 -33.51
CA GLN A 237 -3.17 6.16 -34.00
C GLN A 237 -2.77 5.22 -32.88
N SER A 238 -3.43 4.06 -32.80
CA SER A 238 -3.03 3.03 -31.84
C SER A 238 -1.61 2.53 -32.15
N PRO A 239 -0.73 2.41 -31.15
CA PRO A 239 0.55 1.73 -31.30
C PRO A 239 0.40 0.18 -31.36
N GLY A 240 -0.82 -0.35 -31.28
CA GLY A 240 -1.11 -1.77 -31.16
C GLY A 240 -0.96 -2.27 -29.74
N SER A 241 0.24 -2.15 -29.16
CA SER A 241 0.52 -2.52 -27.76
C SER A 241 1.48 -1.53 -27.11
N ILE A 242 1.33 -1.34 -25.78
CA ILE A 242 2.21 -0.49 -24.98
C ILE A 242 2.36 -1.04 -23.56
N HIS A 243 3.59 -1.02 -23.03
CA HIS A 243 3.87 -1.33 -21.63
C HIS A 243 3.95 -0.05 -20.81
N VAL A 244 3.35 -0.09 -19.62
CA VAL A 244 3.50 0.96 -18.60
C VAL A 244 4.74 0.64 -17.76
N GLU A 245 5.70 1.56 -17.75
CA GLU A 245 6.88 1.45 -16.88
C GLU A 245 6.48 1.50 -15.40
N ALA A 246 7.27 0.85 -14.55
CA ALA A 246 7.02 0.89 -13.12
C ALA A 246 7.27 2.30 -12.56
N ASP A 247 6.55 2.65 -11.49
CA ASP A 247 6.47 4.03 -11.01
C ASP A 247 7.79 4.52 -10.39
N ALA A 248 8.44 5.50 -11.04
CA ALA A 248 9.73 6.04 -10.59
C ALA A 248 9.60 6.82 -9.27
N SER A 249 8.45 7.46 -9.01
CA SER A 249 8.17 8.06 -7.70
C SER A 249 8.16 6.99 -6.61
N SER A 250 7.47 5.87 -6.84
CA SER A 250 7.38 4.76 -5.89
C SER A 250 8.71 4.04 -5.70
N ALA A 251 9.55 4.03 -6.73
CA ALA A 251 10.92 3.53 -6.63
C ALA A 251 11.75 4.30 -5.62
N SER A 252 11.49 5.60 -5.42
CA SER A 252 12.21 6.41 -4.43
C SER A 252 12.17 5.84 -3.02
N TYR A 253 11.05 5.24 -2.60
CA TYR A 253 10.91 4.62 -1.26
C TYR A 253 11.85 3.44 -1.08
N PHE A 254 12.01 2.64 -2.14
CA PHE A 254 12.87 1.48 -2.15
C PHE A 254 14.34 1.89 -2.34
N ILE A 255 14.63 2.91 -3.15
CA ILE A 255 15.97 3.50 -3.22
C ILE A 255 16.38 4.01 -1.83
N ALA A 256 15.51 4.74 -1.15
CA ALA A 256 15.76 5.21 0.22
C ALA A 256 15.87 4.05 1.22
N LEU A 257 15.04 3.01 1.11
CA LEU A 257 15.16 1.79 1.91
C LEU A 257 16.55 1.17 1.77
N GLY A 258 17.04 0.98 0.54
CA GLY A 258 18.37 0.43 0.29
C GLY A 258 19.50 1.34 0.80
N ALA A 259 19.31 2.65 0.78
CA ALA A 259 20.26 3.62 1.32
C ALA A 259 20.25 3.69 2.86
N ILE A 260 19.09 3.48 3.49
CA ILE A 260 18.90 3.61 4.94
C ILE A 260 19.12 2.29 5.67
N ALA A 261 18.68 1.16 5.12
CA ALA A 261 18.69 -0.14 5.79
C ALA A 261 20.05 -0.83 5.71
N SER A 262 20.33 -1.71 6.67
CA SER A 262 21.57 -2.48 6.72
C SER A 262 21.43 -3.76 5.88
N GLY A 263 22.54 -4.43 5.58
CA GLY A 263 22.53 -5.70 4.86
C GLY A 263 22.91 -5.56 3.38
N GLU A 264 22.48 -6.52 2.57
CA GLU A 264 22.91 -6.69 1.17
C GLU A 264 22.25 -5.72 0.19
N GLY A 265 21.29 -4.92 0.67
CA GLY A 265 20.51 -4.00 -0.13
C GLY A 265 19.48 -4.70 -1.02
N ILE A 266 18.81 -3.93 -1.86
CA ILE A 266 17.63 -4.38 -2.60
C ILE A 266 17.79 -4.20 -4.10
N ARG A 267 17.11 -5.06 -4.85
CA ARG A 267 16.94 -4.92 -6.29
C ARG A 267 15.53 -4.44 -6.62
N ILE A 268 15.42 -3.42 -7.45
CA ILE A 268 14.17 -2.87 -7.93
C ILE A 268 14.04 -3.24 -9.41
N GLN A 269 12.92 -3.83 -9.79
CA GLN A 269 12.61 -4.24 -11.16
C GLN A 269 11.50 -3.35 -11.76
N GLY A 270 11.55 -3.16 -13.08
CA GLY A 270 10.51 -2.43 -13.82
C GLY A 270 10.81 -0.93 -14.00
N VAL A 271 11.92 -0.45 -13.46
CA VAL A 271 12.43 0.91 -13.65
C VAL A 271 13.96 0.90 -13.60
N GLY A 272 14.61 1.70 -14.44
CA GLY A 272 16.07 1.75 -14.56
C GLY A 272 16.56 2.99 -15.30
N ALA A 273 17.78 2.93 -15.81
CA ALA A 273 18.47 4.05 -16.46
C ALA A 273 17.75 4.58 -17.72
N ASP A 274 16.93 3.74 -18.37
CA ASP A 274 16.21 4.10 -19.61
C ASP A 274 14.79 4.64 -19.33
N SER A 275 14.42 4.83 -18.06
CA SER A 275 13.10 5.34 -17.67
C SER A 275 12.84 6.73 -18.26
N ILE A 276 11.66 6.92 -18.85
CA ILE A 276 11.24 8.25 -19.36
C ILE A 276 10.75 9.17 -18.24
N GLN A 277 10.63 8.66 -17.02
CA GLN A 277 10.06 9.38 -15.89
C GLN A 277 11.12 10.24 -15.20
N GLY A 278 10.86 11.54 -15.00
CA GLY A 278 11.81 12.45 -14.36
C GLY A 278 12.25 12.04 -12.95
N ASP A 279 11.33 11.42 -12.20
CA ASP A 279 11.58 11.00 -10.82
C ASP A 279 12.71 9.96 -10.71
N ILE A 280 13.14 9.33 -11.81
CA ILE A 280 14.33 8.47 -11.82
C ILE A 280 15.60 9.20 -11.39
N ARG A 281 15.65 10.54 -11.58
CA ARG A 281 16.76 11.39 -11.13
C ARG A 281 16.90 11.45 -9.61
N PHE A 282 15.96 10.88 -8.86
CA PHE A 282 16.13 10.63 -7.43
C PHE A 282 17.41 9.82 -7.14
N ILE A 283 17.85 8.97 -8.07
CA ILE A 283 19.13 8.24 -7.96
C ILE A 283 20.31 9.20 -7.75
N ASP A 284 20.33 10.33 -8.44
CA ASP A 284 21.42 11.31 -8.32
C ASP A 284 21.44 11.94 -6.93
N ALA A 285 20.26 12.32 -6.41
CA ALA A 285 20.12 12.89 -5.07
C ALA A 285 20.49 11.87 -3.98
N ALA A 286 20.01 10.62 -4.10
CA ALA A 286 20.34 9.56 -3.16
C ALA A 286 21.84 9.22 -3.18
N THR A 287 22.47 9.22 -4.36
CA THR A 287 23.93 9.01 -4.51
C THR A 287 24.71 10.17 -3.88
N GLN A 288 24.27 11.42 -4.05
CA GLN A 288 24.87 12.59 -3.37
C GLN A 288 24.77 12.49 -1.84
N MET A 289 23.67 11.95 -1.32
CA MET A 289 23.53 11.65 0.12
C MET A 289 24.38 10.45 0.57
N GLY A 290 25.00 9.69 -0.34
CA GLY A 290 25.90 8.58 -0.03
C GLY A 290 25.33 7.19 -0.30
N ALA A 291 24.18 7.04 -0.96
CA ALA A 291 23.70 5.73 -1.40
C ALA A 291 24.62 5.12 -2.47
N HIS A 292 24.82 3.81 -2.44
CA HIS A 292 25.50 3.09 -3.52
C HIS A 292 24.46 2.49 -4.46
N ILE A 293 24.39 3.00 -5.69
CA ILE A 293 23.38 2.62 -6.68
C ILE A 293 24.07 2.18 -7.97
N THR A 294 23.67 1.02 -8.48
CA THR A 294 23.97 0.61 -9.85
C THR A 294 22.67 0.38 -10.62
N SER A 295 22.64 0.67 -11.91
CA SER A 295 21.42 0.63 -12.72
C SER A 295 21.66 -0.06 -14.05
N GLY A 296 20.68 -0.82 -14.50
CA GLY A 296 20.57 -1.24 -15.90
C GLY A 296 19.34 -0.59 -16.57
N PRO A 297 18.99 -1.01 -17.80
CA PRO A 297 17.86 -0.43 -18.55
C PRO A 297 16.53 -0.40 -17.78
N ASN A 298 16.19 -1.51 -17.11
CA ASN A 298 14.89 -1.71 -16.46
C ASN A 298 15.01 -2.24 -15.01
N TRP A 299 16.15 -1.98 -14.35
CA TRP A 299 16.36 -2.37 -12.96
C TRP A 299 17.34 -1.44 -12.25
N LEU A 300 17.23 -1.37 -10.93
CA LEU A 300 18.17 -0.72 -10.00
C LEU A 300 18.64 -1.71 -8.94
N GLN A 301 19.90 -1.60 -8.54
CA GLN A 301 20.45 -2.28 -7.36
C GLN A 301 20.93 -1.19 -6.40
N VAL A 302 20.38 -1.20 -5.20
CA VAL A 302 20.61 -0.15 -4.21
C VAL A 302 21.12 -0.75 -2.91
N GLN A 303 22.20 -0.19 -2.41
CA GLN A 303 22.85 -0.61 -1.17
C GLN A 303 23.23 0.63 -0.35
N ARG A 304 23.35 0.45 0.95
CA ARG A 304 23.88 1.48 1.84
C ARG A 304 25.35 1.72 1.49
N GLY A 305 25.67 2.95 1.12
CA GLY A 305 27.05 3.41 0.91
C GLY A 305 27.57 4.08 2.17
N THR A 306 27.80 5.40 2.10
CA THR A 306 28.25 6.18 3.27
C THR A 306 27.19 6.18 4.37
N TRP A 307 27.62 6.02 5.61
CA TRP A 307 26.74 6.03 6.79
C TRP A 307 27.37 6.78 7.97
N PRO A 308 26.63 7.69 8.65
CA PRO A 308 25.32 8.23 8.27
C PRO A 308 25.31 8.86 6.87
N LEU A 309 24.11 9.10 6.32
CA LEU A 309 23.98 9.78 5.04
C LEU A 309 24.53 11.23 5.14
N HIS A 310 24.78 11.88 4.01
CA HIS A 310 25.14 13.29 3.96
C HIS A 310 23.91 14.17 3.69
N GLY A 311 23.83 15.30 4.38
CA GLY A 311 22.84 16.33 4.08
C GLY A 311 23.13 17.01 2.74
N ILE A 312 22.09 17.40 2.02
CA ILE A 312 22.22 18.06 0.71
C ILE A 312 21.31 19.29 0.60
N GLU A 313 21.64 20.21 -0.31
CA GLU A 313 20.74 21.28 -0.74
C GLU A 313 20.36 21.06 -2.20
N LEU A 314 19.06 20.94 -2.47
CA LEU A 314 18.57 20.50 -3.78
C LEU A 314 17.38 21.33 -4.28
N ASP A 315 17.44 21.72 -5.55
CA ASP A 315 16.28 22.15 -6.32
C ASP A 315 15.45 20.92 -6.73
N CYS A 316 14.23 20.81 -6.21
CA CYS A 316 13.39 19.64 -6.41
C CYS A 316 12.45 19.73 -7.62
N ASN A 317 12.55 20.74 -8.49
CA ASN A 317 11.69 20.90 -9.67
C ASN A 317 11.70 19.70 -10.63
N HIS A 318 12.80 18.92 -10.64
CA HIS A 318 12.97 17.76 -11.51
C HIS A 318 12.45 16.45 -10.91
N ILE A 319 12.27 16.38 -9.59
CA ILE A 319 11.82 15.19 -8.86
C ILE A 319 10.75 15.60 -7.82
N PRO A 320 9.76 16.44 -8.17
CA PRO A 320 8.94 17.13 -7.17
C PRO A 320 8.18 16.14 -6.29
N ASP A 321 7.79 15.01 -6.85
CA ASP A 321 7.00 13.99 -6.18
C ASP A 321 7.89 13.01 -5.37
N ALA A 322 9.06 12.61 -5.89
CA ALA A 322 10.04 11.77 -5.19
C ALA A 322 10.83 12.52 -4.09
N ALA A 323 10.92 13.86 -4.15
CA ALA A 323 11.68 14.66 -3.19
C ALA A 323 11.15 14.56 -1.74
N MET A 324 9.89 14.17 -1.53
CA MET A 324 9.36 13.88 -0.18
C MET A 324 10.17 12.78 0.52
N THR A 325 10.66 11.81 -0.22
CA THR A 325 11.47 10.72 0.33
C THR A 325 12.82 11.23 0.84
N LEU A 326 13.40 12.27 0.21
CA LEU A 326 14.63 12.91 0.71
C LEU A 326 14.44 13.56 2.08
N ALA A 327 13.25 14.08 2.38
CA ALA A 327 12.97 14.68 3.68
C ALA A 327 13.05 13.65 4.83
N VAL A 328 12.66 12.40 4.58
CA VAL A 328 12.82 11.31 5.56
C VAL A 328 14.25 10.78 5.57
N MET A 329 14.92 10.67 4.42
CA MET A 329 16.36 10.34 4.37
C MET A 329 17.20 11.34 5.16
N ALA A 330 16.83 12.63 5.19
CA ALA A 330 17.50 13.66 5.96
C ALA A 330 17.53 13.38 7.47
N LEU A 331 16.54 12.66 7.99
CA LEU A 331 16.55 12.22 9.39
C LEU A 331 17.74 11.30 9.71
N PHE A 332 18.29 10.63 8.68
CA PHE A 332 19.40 9.69 8.73
C PHE A 332 20.76 10.29 8.36
N ALA A 333 20.82 11.60 8.10
CA ALA A 333 22.02 12.29 7.66
C ALA A 333 22.93 12.74 8.82
N ASP A 334 24.12 13.26 8.51
CA ASP A 334 25.05 13.90 9.45
C ASP A 334 24.92 15.44 9.51
N SER A 335 24.25 16.02 8.51
CA SER A 335 24.10 17.45 8.31
C SER A 335 22.71 17.77 7.76
N PRO A 336 22.21 19.02 7.91
CA PRO A 336 20.87 19.38 7.45
C PRO A 336 20.68 19.24 5.94
N THR A 337 19.50 18.80 5.54
CA THR A 337 19.07 18.77 4.12
C THR A 337 18.08 19.89 3.86
N THR A 338 18.26 20.65 2.79
CA THR A 338 17.35 21.71 2.35
C THR A 338 16.77 21.38 0.97
N LEU A 339 15.45 21.25 0.90
CA LEU A 339 14.70 21.02 -0.34
C LEU A 339 14.06 22.34 -0.76
N ARG A 340 14.30 22.79 -2.00
CA ARG A 340 13.79 24.06 -2.54
C ARG A 340 12.90 23.83 -3.77
N ASN A 341 12.19 24.87 -4.18
CA ASN A 341 11.30 24.88 -5.33
C ASN A 341 10.20 23.81 -5.24
N ILE A 342 9.64 23.67 -4.05
CA ILE A 342 8.56 22.72 -3.73
C ILE A 342 7.23 23.43 -3.47
N ALA A 343 7.02 24.68 -3.90
CA ALA A 343 5.77 25.43 -3.71
C ALA A 343 4.52 24.62 -4.10
N SER A 344 4.61 23.84 -5.18
CA SER A 344 3.51 23.01 -5.66
C SER A 344 3.00 21.98 -4.63
N TRP A 345 3.78 21.61 -3.62
CA TRP A 345 3.42 20.67 -2.54
C TRP A 345 2.24 21.14 -1.69
N ARG A 346 2.01 22.46 -1.61
CA ARG A 346 0.94 23.04 -0.78
C ARG A 346 -0.47 22.73 -1.30
N VAL A 347 -0.60 22.52 -2.61
CA VAL A 347 -1.89 22.40 -3.32
C VAL A 347 -2.12 21.01 -3.92
N LYS A 348 -1.40 20.00 -3.42
CA LYS A 348 -1.55 18.59 -3.84
C LYS A 348 -2.68 17.91 -3.04
N GLU A 349 -2.54 16.64 -2.73
CA GLU A 349 -3.49 15.89 -1.90
C GLU A 349 -3.71 16.56 -0.54
N THR A 350 -2.63 16.92 0.13
CA THR A 350 -2.57 17.75 1.36
C THR A 350 -1.56 18.90 1.16
N ASP A 351 -1.43 19.82 2.14
CA ASP A 351 -0.24 20.68 2.21
C ASP A 351 0.95 19.82 2.66
N ARG A 352 1.69 19.29 1.69
CA ARG A 352 2.79 18.36 1.95
C ARG A 352 3.97 19.02 2.66
N ILE A 353 4.19 20.33 2.53
CA ILE A 353 5.25 21.00 3.28
C ILE A 353 4.92 20.94 4.77
N ALA A 354 3.71 21.39 5.11
CA ALA A 354 3.23 21.39 6.49
C ALA A 354 3.14 19.97 7.08
N ALA A 355 2.65 19.00 6.30
CA ALA A 355 2.58 17.60 6.72
C ALA A 355 3.99 17.04 7.01
N MET A 356 4.92 17.14 6.06
CA MET A 356 6.28 16.62 6.24
C MET A 356 6.99 17.28 7.42
N ALA A 357 6.83 18.60 7.60
CA ALA A 357 7.42 19.30 8.73
C ALA A 357 6.82 18.84 10.08
N THR A 358 5.50 18.73 10.16
CA THR A 358 4.79 18.30 11.37
C THR A 358 5.19 16.88 11.77
N GLU A 359 5.16 15.94 10.83
CA GLU A 359 5.43 14.53 11.09
C GLU A 359 6.94 14.28 11.39
N CYS A 360 7.87 15.00 10.74
CA CYS A 360 9.29 14.98 11.11
C CYS A 360 9.54 15.52 12.53
N ARG A 361 8.84 16.59 12.94
CA ARG A 361 8.93 17.14 14.31
C ARG A 361 8.43 16.14 15.36
N LYS A 362 7.39 15.35 15.07
CA LYS A 362 6.93 14.26 15.96
C LYS A 362 7.98 13.17 16.16
N LEU A 363 8.83 12.90 15.17
CA LEU A 363 9.98 11.99 15.28
C LEU A 363 11.16 12.61 16.06
N GLY A 364 11.04 13.88 16.46
CA GLY A 364 11.99 14.62 17.28
C GLY A 364 12.97 15.50 16.51
N ALA A 365 12.82 15.64 15.19
CA ALA A 365 13.69 16.48 14.37
C ALA A 365 13.34 17.97 14.51
N THR A 366 14.36 18.83 14.38
CA THR A 366 14.14 20.26 14.13
C THR A 366 13.88 20.45 12.64
N VAL A 367 12.81 21.18 12.30
CA VAL A 367 12.43 21.45 10.91
C VAL A 367 12.09 22.93 10.75
N GLU A 368 12.68 23.54 9.73
CA GLU A 368 12.35 24.89 9.26
C GLU A 368 11.63 24.76 7.91
N GLU A 369 10.61 25.59 7.69
CA GLU A 369 9.82 25.56 6.46
C GLU A 369 9.46 26.99 6.02
N GLY A 370 9.37 27.20 4.72
CA GLY A 370 8.89 28.45 4.12
C GLY A 370 7.95 28.16 2.96
N ASP A 371 7.63 29.17 2.16
CA ASP A 371 6.58 29.06 1.13
C ASP A 371 6.86 27.98 0.09
N ASP A 372 8.13 27.77 -0.27
CA ASP A 372 8.57 26.87 -1.34
C ASP A 372 9.80 26.03 -0.98
N TRP A 373 10.12 25.90 0.32
CA TRP A 373 11.27 25.15 0.79
C TRP A 373 11.04 24.48 2.16
N LEU A 374 11.82 23.44 2.43
CA LEU A 374 11.81 22.68 3.67
C LEU A 374 13.25 22.32 4.05
N ARG A 375 13.67 22.60 5.29
CA ARG A 375 14.98 22.25 5.83
C ARG A 375 14.83 21.33 7.05
N ILE A 376 15.38 20.13 6.94
CA ILE A 376 15.31 19.09 7.98
C ILE A 376 16.68 18.94 8.61
N HIS A 377 16.77 19.10 9.92
CA HIS A 377 17.98 18.81 10.68
C HIS A 377 18.01 17.32 11.06
N PRO A 378 19.16 16.65 10.94
CA PRO A 378 19.26 15.21 11.16
C PRO A 378 19.04 14.82 12.62
N LEU A 379 18.71 13.55 12.81
CA LEU A 379 18.70 12.91 14.12
C LEU A 379 19.99 12.10 14.37
N PRO A 380 20.29 11.70 15.61
CA PRO A 380 21.49 10.91 15.91
C PRO A 380 21.44 9.49 15.32
N ASN A 381 22.33 9.16 14.37
CA ASN A 381 22.35 7.86 13.65
C ASN A 381 23.66 7.04 13.75
N GLY A 382 24.46 7.24 14.80
CA GLY A 382 25.67 6.45 15.04
C GLY A 382 26.29 6.65 16.43
N PRO A 383 27.34 5.87 16.79
CA PRO A 383 27.97 5.91 18.11
C PRO A 383 28.72 7.23 18.42
N SER A 384 29.02 8.05 17.42
CA SER A 384 29.70 9.34 17.55
C SER A 384 28.76 10.56 17.33
N ALA A 385 27.44 10.36 17.30
CA ALA A 385 26.51 11.46 17.07
C ALA A 385 26.53 12.43 18.27
N ASN A 386 27.13 13.61 18.06
CA ASN A 386 27.28 14.64 19.08
C ASN A 386 25.90 15.19 19.46
N THR A 387 25.51 15.02 20.73
CA THR A 387 24.12 15.09 21.21
C THR A 387 23.64 16.49 21.58
N SER A 388 24.46 17.53 21.46
CA SER A 388 24.13 18.85 22.02
C SER A 388 23.38 19.79 21.06
N ALA A 389 23.37 19.52 19.75
CA ALA A 389 22.73 20.37 18.72
C ALA A 389 21.67 19.65 17.86
N GLN A 390 21.55 18.32 17.98
CA GLN A 390 20.57 17.52 17.23
C GLN A 390 19.42 17.10 18.14
N GLY A 391 18.21 16.96 17.59
CA GLY A 391 17.07 16.41 18.31
C GLY A 391 17.30 14.95 18.77
N HIS A 392 16.29 14.32 19.35
CA HIS A 392 16.36 12.91 19.74
C HIS A 392 15.23 12.15 19.09
N TRP A 393 15.50 10.95 18.56
CA TRP A 393 14.47 10.08 18.02
C TRP A 393 13.35 9.86 19.05
N GLN A 394 12.12 10.12 18.62
CA GLN A 394 10.90 9.89 19.39
C GLN A 394 10.01 8.88 18.68
N ARG A 395 9.17 8.20 19.45
CA ARG A 395 8.10 7.39 18.91
C ARG A 395 7.02 8.33 18.39
N ALA A 396 6.46 8.05 17.22
CA ALA A 396 5.48 8.91 16.59
C ALA A 396 4.32 8.10 15.98
N SER A 397 3.11 8.63 16.16
CA SER A 397 1.95 8.30 15.33
C SER A 397 1.90 9.30 14.17
N ILE A 398 2.11 8.79 12.97
CA ILE A 398 2.20 9.56 11.74
C ILE A 398 0.80 9.70 11.16
N HIS A 399 0.32 10.93 11.12
CA HIS A 399 -0.93 11.25 10.43
C HIS A 399 -0.64 11.32 8.92
N THR A 400 -1.43 10.62 8.12
CA THR A 400 -1.16 10.48 6.68
C THR A 400 -1.89 11.51 5.83
N TYR A 401 -2.90 12.18 6.38
CA TYR A 401 -3.70 13.20 5.68
C TYR A 401 -4.37 12.68 4.39
N ASP A 402 -4.67 11.37 4.32
CA ASP A 402 -5.10 10.68 3.08
C ASP A 402 -4.09 10.86 1.90
N ASP A 403 -2.81 11.06 2.23
CA ASP A 403 -1.72 11.18 1.27
C ASP A 403 -0.78 9.97 1.35
N HIS A 404 -0.97 9.06 0.39
CA HIS A 404 -0.12 7.90 0.13
C HIS A 404 1.39 8.18 0.26
N ARG A 405 1.88 9.35 -0.17
CA ARG A 405 3.32 9.65 -0.12
C ARG A 405 3.79 9.87 1.31
N VAL A 406 2.99 10.52 2.15
CA VAL A 406 3.32 10.72 3.57
C VAL A 406 3.46 9.36 4.25
N ALA A 407 2.49 8.46 4.05
CA ALA A 407 2.51 7.10 4.60
C ALA A 407 3.78 6.32 4.19
N MET A 408 4.07 6.28 2.89
CA MET A 408 5.22 5.52 2.36
C MET A 408 6.56 6.13 2.79
N CYS A 409 6.72 7.46 2.72
CA CYS A 409 7.94 8.13 3.18
C CYS A 409 8.21 7.82 4.66
N PHE A 410 7.23 8.05 5.54
CA PHE A 410 7.45 7.91 6.98
C PHE A 410 7.51 6.45 7.46
N SER A 411 7.09 5.48 6.66
CA SER A 411 7.33 4.07 6.96
C SER A 411 8.83 3.76 7.12
N LEU A 412 9.69 4.47 6.39
CA LEU A 412 11.15 4.33 6.43
C LEU A 412 11.74 4.80 7.77
N ALA A 413 11.02 5.63 8.54
CA ALA A 413 11.46 6.05 9.87
C ALA A 413 11.53 4.87 10.87
N ALA A 414 10.88 3.73 10.58
CA ALA A 414 10.97 2.52 11.39
C ALA A 414 12.39 1.91 11.41
N PHE A 415 13.30 2.34 10.51
CA PHE A 415 14.72 1.96 10.49
C PHE A 415 15.62 2.82 11.40
N ASN A 416 15.05 3.66 12.27
CA ASN A 416 15.79 4.56 13.14
C ASN A 416 16.81 3.85 14.03
N ALA A 417 17.94 4.53 14.29
CA ALA A 417 19.05 4.00 15.07
C ALA A 417 18.73 3.72 16.55
N LYS A 418 17.60 4.24 17.07
CA LYS A 418 17.14 4.01 18.45
C LYS A 418 16.18 2.84 18.59
N GLN A 419 15.91 2.12 17.51
CA GLN A 419 15.01 0.96 17.50
C GLN A 419 13.65 1.29 18.12
N LEU A 420 13.11 2.45 17.77
CA LEU A 420 11.78 2.88 18.20
C LEU A 420 10.73 2.48 17.14
N PRO A 421 9.55 1.99 17.55
CA PRO A 421 8.48 1.71 16.61
C PRO A 421 7.88 3.00 16.07
N VAL A 422 7.24 2.91 14.89
CA VAL A 422 6.51 4.01 14.24
C VAL A 422 5.10 3.53 13.90
N ARG A 423 4.09 4.35 14.19
CA ARG A 423 2.70 4.08 13.77
C ARG A 423 2.38 4.88 12.51
N ILE A 424 1.82 4.23 11.50
CA ILE A 424 1.24 4.88 10.32
C ILE A 424 -0.29 4.84 10.44
N GLU A 425 -0.94 5.99 10.54
CA GLU A 425 -2.41 6.10 10.53
C GLU A 425 -2.95 5.92 9.11
N ASP A 426 -4.12 5.31 8.96
CA ASP A 426 -4.74 5.05 7.65
C ASP A 426 -3.74 4.51 6.59
N PRO A 427 -3.10 3.34 6.84
CA PRO A 427 -2.15 2.73 5.91
C PRO A 427 -2.77 2.44 4.53
N LYS A 428 -4.11 2.37 4.43
CA LYS A 428 -4.81 2.08 3.18
C LYS A 428 -4.68 3.19 2.14
N CYS A 429 -4.39 4.43 2.55
CA CYS A 429 -4.23 5.55 1.62
C CYS A 429 -3.17 5.29 0.54
N VAL A 430 -2.19 4.39 0.78
CA VAL A 430 -1.19 3.95 -0.21
C VAL A 430 -1.80 3.36 -1.49
N ALA A 431 -3.03 2.84 -1.44
CA ALA A 431 -3.74 2.24 -2.57
C ALA A 431 -3.92 3.18 -3.77
N LYS A 432 -3.75 4.49 -3.56
CA LYS A 432 -3.76 5.47 -4.65
C LYS A 432 -2.65 5.26 -5.68
N THR A 433 -1.50 4.70 -5.29
CA THR A 433 -0.37 4.45 -6.22
C THR A 433 0.33 3.13 -6.01
N PHE A 434 0.24 2.54 -4.83
CA PHE A 434 0.92 1.29 -4.49
C PHE A 434 0.08 0.46 -3.49
N PRO A 435 -0.98 -0.22 -3.97
CA PRO A 435 -1.92 -1.02 -3.18
C PRO A 435 -1.32 -1.97 -2.14
N ASP A 436 -0.22 -2.63 -2.46
CA ASP A 436 0.46 -3.64 -1.66
C ASP A 436 1.83 -3.15 -1.15
N TYR A 437 1.97 -1.84 -0.94
CA TYR A 437 3.21 -1.22 -0.50
C TYR A 437 3.79 -1.84 0.78
N PHE A 438 2.96 -1.99 1.83
CA PHE A 438 3.44 -2.49 3.12
C PHE A 438 3.78 -3.98 3.05
N GLU A 439 3.02 -4.76 2.30
CA GLU A 439 3.36 -6.16 1.99
C GLU A 439 4.69 -6.25 1.26
N THR A 440 4.91 -5.41 0.24
CA THR A 440 6.17 -5.32 -0.50
C THR A 440 7.32 -4.90 0.40
N LEU A 441 7.13 -3.89 1.25
CA LEU A 441 8.11 -3.44 2.25
C LEU A 441 8.50 -4.60 3.19
N PHE A 442 7.53 -5.29 3.78
CA PHE A 442 7.77 -6.41 4.68
C PHE A 442 8.38 -7.64 4.00
N SER A 443 8.20 -7.80 2.68
CA SER A 443 8.82 -8.88 1.92
C SER A 443 10.35 -8.75 1.81
N VAL A 444 10.88 -7.53 1.94
CA VAL A 444 12.32 -7.24 1.83
C VAL A 444 12.92 -6.66 3.11
N ALA A 445 12.10 -6.22 4.06
CA ALA A 445 12.56 -5.67 5.34
C ALA A 445 12.79 -6.77 6.39
N HIS A 446 13.81 -6.57 7.21
CA HIS A 446 14.19 -7.46 8.30
C HIS A 446 14.13 -6.73 9.64
N ALA A 447 13.58 -7.39 10.64
CA ALA A 447 13.58 -6.96 12.03
C ALA A 447 14.19 -8.07 12.92
N ASN A 448 14.76 -7.69 14.06
CA ASN A 448 15.04 -8.68 15.09
C ASN A 448 13.71 -9.27 15.55
N THR A 449 13.60 -10.60 15.55
CA THR A 449 12.40 -11.32 15.95
C THR A 449 11.87 -10.89 17.32
N THR A 450 12.75 -10.52 18.26
CA THR A 450 12.32 -10.02 19.59
C THR A 450 11.55 -8.70 19.55
N HIS A 451 11.66 -7.93 18.46
CA HIS A 451 10.92 -6.68 18.25
C HIS A 451 9.59 -6.90 17.52
N ILE A 452 9.36 -8.08 16.92
CA ILE A 452 8.10 -8.39 16.26
C ILE A 452 7.09 -8.76 17.34
N PRO A 453 6.03 -7.95 17.55
CA PRO A 453 5.08 -8.16 18.64
C PRO A 453 4.30 -9.46 18.49
N VAL A 454 4.07 -10.14 19.62
CA VAL A 454 3.23 -11.34 19.72
C VAL A 454 2.13 -11.12 20.75
N ILE A 455 0.88 -11.39 20.37
CA ILE A 455 -0.26 -11.48 21.29
C ILE A 455 -0.64 -12.95 21.42
N CYS A 456 -0.71 -13.45 22.65
CA CYS A 456 -1.17 -14.82 22.92
C CYS A 456 -2.60 -14.81 23.46
N ILE A 457 -3.47 -15.65 22.90
CA ILE A 457 -4.80 -15.93 23.46
C ILE A 457 -4.89 -17.43 23.76
N ASP A 458 -4.67 -17.78 25.02
CA ASP A 458 -4.80 -19.16 25.50
C ASP A 458 -6.19 -19.40 26.12
N GLY A 459 -6.66 -20.64 26.07
CA GLY A 459 -7.90 -21.00 26.74
C GLY A 459 -8.38 -22.41 26.41
N PRO A 460 -9.44 -22.88 27.08
CA PRO A 460 -9.97 -24.21 26.84
C PRO A 460 -10.55 -24.35 25.43
N THR A 461 -10.96 -25.57 25.08
CA THR A 461 -11.72 -25.78 23.84
C THR A 461 -13.10 -25.14 23.95
N ALA A 462 -13.64 -24.69 22.82
CA ALA A 462 -14.96 -24.09 22.68
C ALA A 462 -15.19 -22.76 23.46
N SER A 463 -14.13 -22.11 23.98
CA SER A 463 -14.22 -20.77 24.60
C SER A 463 -14.48 -19.63 23.62
N GLY A 464 -14.35 -19.86 22.32
CA GLY A 464 -14.42 -18.82 21.28
C GLY A 464 -13.07 -18.17 20.95
N LYS A 465 -11.95 -18.72 21.45
CA LYS A 465 -10.60 -18.15 21.25
C LYS A 465 -10.22 -17.96 19.78
N GLY A 466 -10.45 -18.95 18.91
CA GLY A 466 -10.08 -18.83 17.49
C GLY A 466 -10.79 -17.67 16.79
N THR A 467 -12.09 -17.51 17.05
CA THR A 467 -12.88 -16.40 16.51
C THR A 467 -12.41 -15.05 17.06
N LEU A 468 -12.16 -14.96 18.37
CA LEU A 468 -11.63 -13.75 19.00
C LEU A 468 -10.25 -13.39 18.41
N ALA A 469 -9.37 -14.39 18.33
CA ALA A 469 -8.03 -14.28 17.83
C ALA A 469 -7.99 -13.78 16.38
N SER A 470 -8.67 -14.47 15.47
CA SER A 470 -8.74 -14.09 14.05
C SER A 470 -9.23 -12.65 13.85
N ARG A 471 -10.27 -12.21 14.60
CA ARG A 471 -10.78 -10.83 14.52
C ARG A 471 -9.81 -9.78 15.06
N VAL A 472 -9.12 -10.07 16.19
CA VAL A 472 -8.10 -9.15 16.73
C VAL A 472 -6.90 -9.07 15.77
N ALA A 473 -6.48 -10.20 15.20
CA ALA A 473 -5.40 -10.25 14.21
C ALA A 473 -5.76 -9.39 12.97
N GLN A 474 -6.97 -9.53 12.45
CA GLN A 474 -7.48 -8.72 11.34
C GLN A 474 -7.52 -7.23 11.67
N ALA A 475 -7.97 -6.85 12.86
CA ALA A 475 -8.05 -5.45 13.29
C ALA A 475 -6.67 -4.78 13.41
N LEU A 476 -5.61 -5.56 13.70
CA LEU A 476 -4.23 -5.08 13.84
C LEU A 476 -3.37 -5.31 12.57
N GLY A 477 -3.87 -6.08 11.60
CA GLY A 477 -3.07 -6.51 10.44
C GLY A 477 -2.01 -7.55 10.79
N TYR A 478 -2.17 -8.29 11.89
CA TYR A 478 -1.19 -9.29 12.31
C TYR A 478 -1.41 -10.63 11.61
N HIS A 479 -0.34 -11.40 11.48
CA HIS A 479 -0.46 -12.80 11.10
C HIS A 479 -1.22 -13.57 12.18
N TYR A 480 -1.91 -14.62 11.77
CA TYR A 480 -2.69 -15.46 12.67
C TYR A 480 -2.11 -16.89 12.72
N LEU A 481 -2.00 -17.45 13.92
CA LEU A 481 -1.62 -18.83 14.17
C LEU A 481 -2.66 -19.52 15.07
N ASP A 482 -3.43 -20.45 14.53
CA ASP A 482 -4.20 -21.43 15.31
C ASP A 482 -3.31 -22.64 15.59
N SER A 483 -2.70 -22.67 16.78
CA SER A 483 -1.86 -23.81 17.19
C SER A 483 -2.67 -25.11 17.24
N GLY A 484 -3.95 -25.05 17.61
CA GLY A 484 -4.82 -26.22 17.60
C GLY A 484 -5.04 -26.77 16.20
N ALA A 485 -5.23 -25.93 15.20
CA ALA A 485 -5.34 -26.32 13.80
C ALA A 485 -4.01 -26.90 13.30
N LEU A 486 -2.89 -26.33 13.70
CA LEU A 486 -1.57 -26.83 13.32
C LEU A 486 -1.41 -28.32 13.66
N TYR A 487 -1.71 -28.74 14.89
CA TYR A 487 -1.67 -30.16 15.27
C TYR A 487 -2.66 -31.02 14.47
N ARG A 488 -3.83 -30.48 14.09
CA ARG A 488 -4.82 -31.20 13.27
C ARG A 488 -4.33 -31.37 11.84
N VAL A 489 -3.71 -30.34 11.25
CA VAL A 489 -3.10 -30.41 9.91
C VAL A 489 -1.93 -31.39 9.92
N THR A 490 -1.07 -31.39 10.95
CA THR A 490 0.02 -32.38 11.06
C THR A 490 -0.52 -33.80 11.10
N ALA A 491 -1.55 -34.06 11.91
CA ALA A 491 -2.17 -35.38 11.99
C ALA A 491 -2.83 -35.78 10.67
N TYR A 492 -3.54 -34.85 10.01
CA TYR A 492 -4.14 -35.07 8.70
C TYR A 492 -3.09 -35.42 7.64
N ALA A 493 -2.01 -34.63 7.55
CA ALA A 493 -0.92 -34.86 6.60
C ALA A 493 -0.17 -36.17 6.86
N ALA A 494 0.05 -36.54 8.12
CA ALA A 494 0.64 -37.83 8.48
C ALA A 494 -0.23 -39.02 8.01
N LEU A 495 -1.55 -38.94 8.20
CA LEU A 495 -2.49 -39.96 7.73
C LEU A 495 -2.54 -40.04 6.20
N GLN A 496 -2.51 -38.90 5.51
CA GLN A 496 -2.42 -38.87 4.03
C GLN A 496 -1.12 -39.50 3.52
N ALA A 497 -0.03 -39.39 4.29
CA ALA A 497 1.24 -40.05 4.02
C ALA A 497 1.28 -41.54 4.42
N GLY A 498 0.17 -42.11 4.91
CA GLY A 498 0.09 -43.52 5.33
C GLY A 498 0.76 -43.82 6.68
N LEU A 499 1.06 -42.80 7.49
CA LEU A 499 1.70 -42.96 8.80
C LEU A 499 0.66 -43.24 9.89
N VAL A 500 0.98 -44.15 10.81
CA VAL A 500 0.18 -44.38 12.02
C VAL A 500 0.55 -43.36 13.08
N LEU A 501 -0.43 -42.77 13.78
CA LEU A 501 -0.20 -41.73 14.79
C LEU A 501 0.22 -42.32 16.14
N ASP A 502 1.39 -42.95 16.17
CA ASP A 502 1.98 -43.63 17.33
C ASP A 502 3.46 -43.29 17.53
N THR A 503 4.08 -43.85 18.57
CA THR A 503 5.49 -43.64 18.90
C THR A 503 6.45 -44.29 17.91
N ALA A 504 6.01 -45.30 17.13
CA ALA A 504 6.87 -45.97 16.16
C ALA A 504 7.13 -45.09 14.92
N HIS A 505 6.13 -44.31 14.52
CA HIS A 505 6.24 -43.37 13.39
C HIS A 505 6.58 -41.94 13.82
N GLU A 506 6.76 -41.69 15.12
CA GLU A 506 7.06 -40.37 15.67
C GLU A 506 8.19 -39.62 14.93
N PRO A 507 9.35 -40.23 14.61
CA PRO A 507 10.39 -39.54 13.84
C PRO A 507 9.92 -39.07 12.46
N ALA A 508 9.18 -39.91 11.73
CA ALA A 508 8.67 -39.58 10.41
C ALA A 508 7.60 -38.48 10.46
N ILE A 509 6.73 -38.50 11.48
CA ILE A 509 5.73 -37.44 11.70
C ILE A 509 6.43 -36.13 12.08
N ALA A 510 7.50 -36.18 12.88
CA ALA A 510 8.27 -35.00 13.25
C ALA A 510 8.99 -34.39 12.03
N ASP A 511 9.56 -35.22 11.15
CA ASP A 511 10.18 -34.76 9.90
C ASP A 511 9.16 -34.08 8.99
N LEU A 512 7.97 -34.68 8.83
CA LEU A 512 6.85 -34.09 8.09
C LEU A 512 6.39 -32.75 8.69
N ALA A 513 6.35 -32.64 10.02
CA ALA A 513 5.95 -31.43 10.72
C ALA A 513 6.92 -30.27 10.50
N ARG A 514 8.23 -30.51 10.30
CA ARG A 514 9.24 -29.44 10.12
C ARG A 514 9.09 -28.69 8.79
N SER A 515 8.58 -29.35 7.75
CA SER A 515 8.46 -28.81 6.40
C SER A 515 7.00 -28.65 5.94
N LEU A 516 6.05 -28.70 6.88
CA LEU A 516 4.63 -28.67 6.58
C LEU A 516 4.25 -27.33 5.91
N PRO A 517 3.78 -27.32 4.65
CA PRO A 517 3.45 -26.09 3.92
C PRO A 517 2.08 -25.56 4.36
N VAL A 518 1.96 -25.19 5.63
CA VAL A 518 0.70 -24.76 6.25
C VAL A 518 0.58 -23.24 6.26
N ARG A 519 -0.61 -22.74 5.91
CA ARG A 519 -0.90 -21.31 5.86
C ARG A 519 -2.29 -21.03 6.43
N PHE A 520 -2.41 -19.98 7.25
CA PHE A 520 -3.69 -19.53 7.83
C PHE A 520 -4.10 -18.21 7.18
N GLU A 521 -5.29 -18.17 6.58
CA GLU A 521 -5.85 -16.99 5.93
C GLU A 521 -7.29 -16.78 6.40
N GLY A 522 -7.48 -15.92 7.42
CA GLY A 522 -8.77 -15.77 8.08
C GLY A 522 -9.23 -17.09 8.69
N ASP A 523 -10.38 -17.59 8.25
CA ASP A 523 -10.93 -18.88 8.68
C ASP A 523 -10.51 -20.06 7.79
N THR A 524 -9.69 -19.82 6.76
CA THR A 524 -9.22 -20.85 5.84
C THR A 524 -7.84 -21.37 6.26
N VAL A 525 -7.68 -22.69 6.25
CA VAL A 525 -6.43 -23.39 6.54
C VAL A 525 -5.98 -24.15 5.30
N TRP A 526 -4.81 -23.77 4.78
CA TRP A 526 -4.21 -24.36 3.59
C TRP A 526 -3.10 -25.34 3.96
N LEU A 527 -3.02 -26.45 3.22
CA LEU A 527 -1.90 -27.38 3.20
C LEU A 527 -1.39 -27.48 1.75
N GLY A 528 -0.30 -26.78 1.44
CA GLY A 528 0.07 -26.50 0.06
C GLY A 528 -1.04 -25.69 -0.61
N ASP A 529 -1.53 -26.16 -1.76
CA ASP A 529 -2.63 -25.53 -2.50
C ASP A 529 -4.02 -26.11 -2.12
N GLN A 530 -4.07 -27.04 -1.15
CA GLN A 530 -5.32 -27.66 -0.71
C GLN A 530 -5.94 -26.91 0.46
N ASP A 531 -7.20 -26.48 0.32
CA ASP A 531 -8.01 -26.06 1.47
C ASP A 531 -8.41 -27.29 2.30
N VAL A 532 -7.90 -27.36 3.53
CA VAL A 532 -8.16 -28.46 4.47
C VAL A 532 -9.09 -28.05 5.61
N SER A 533 -9.70 -26.87 5.54
CA SER A 533 -10.45 -26.24 6.63
C SER A 533 -11.54 -27.12 7.22
N GLU A 534 -12.39 -27.73 6.39
CA GLU A 534 -13.45 -28.63 6.89
C GLU A 534 -12.88 -29.99 7.32
N ALA A 535 -11.89 -30.52 6.60
CA ALA A 535 -11.27 -31.82 6.91
C ALA A 535 -10.64 -31.84 8.32
N ILE A 536 -10.05 -30.73 8.75
CA ILE A 536 -9.40 -30.63 10.06
C ILE A 536 -10.34 -30.18 11.19
N ARG A 537 -11.62 -29.92 10.93
CA ARG A 537 -12.60 -29.44 11.94
C ARG A 537 -13.53 -30.53 12.47
N THR A 538 -13.29 -31.78 12.08
CA THR A 538 -14.04 -32.96 12.54
C THR A 538 -13.65 -33.38 13.97
N GLU A 539 -14.51 -34.17 14.62
CA GLU A 539 -14.18 -34.74 15.93
C GLU A 539 -12.99 -35.70 15.86
N GLU A 540 -12.94 -36.51 14.80
CA GLU A 540 -11.84 -37.41 14.52
C GLU A 540 -10.51 -36.66 14.37
N ALA A 541 -10.49 -35.53 13.64
CA ALA A 541 -9.31 -34.68 13.54
C ALA A 541 -8.86 -34.16 14.91
N GLY A 542 -9.80 -33.81 15.80
CA GLY A 542 -9.52 -33.43 17.18
C GLY A 542 -8.90 -34.56 18.02
N MET A 543 -9.36 -35.80 17.84
CA MET A 543 -8.77 -36.99 18.48
C MET A 543 -7.36 -37.27 17.94
N ASN A 544 -7.18 -37.19 16.62
CA ASN A 544 -5.90 -37.43 15.94
C ASN A 544 -4.85 -36.37 16.32
N ALA A 545 -5.23 -35.09 16.41
CA ALA A 545 -4.35 -34.05 16.95
C ALA A 545 -3.93 -34.33 18.41
N SER A 546 -4.82 -34.92 19.22
CA SER A 546 -4.48 -35.28 20.61
C SER A 546 -3.40 -36.37 20.65
N LYS A 547 -3.47 -37.38 19.77
CA LYS A 547 -2.43 -38.42 19.62
C LYS A 547 -1.09 -37.83 19.18
N VAL A 548 -1.09 -36.90 18.23
CA VAL A 548 0.14 -36.24 17.77
C VAL A 548 0.72 -35.31 18.83
N SER A 549 -0.13 -34.59 19.58
CA SER A 549 0.30 -33.59 20.57
C SER A 549 1.07 -34.15 21.77
N VAL A 550 1.02 -35.47 21.99
CA VAL A 550 1.75 -36.13 23.09
C VAL A 550 3.11 -36.68 22.65
N LEU A 551 3.43 -36.69 21.35
CA LEU A 551 4.70 -37.16 20.80
C LEU A 551 5.78 -36.06 20.96
N PRO A 552 6.82 -36.24 21.81
CA PRO A 552 7.80 -35.20 22.11
C PRO A 552 8.58 -34.65 20.90
N ALA A 553 8.99 -35.51 19.96
CA ALA A 553 9.73 -35.10 18.77
C ALA A 553 8.85 -34.27 17.83
N VAL A 554 7.56 -34.61 17.72
CA VAL A 554 6.61 -33.82 16.93
C VAL A 554 6.34 -32.47 17.58
N ARG A 555 6.18 -32.40 18.91
CA ARG A 555 6.07 -31.11 19.60
C ARG A 555 7.29 -30.23 19.33
N THR A 556 8.50 -30.78 19.47
CA THR A 556 9.75 -30.05 19.20
C THR A 556 9.80 -29.53 17.77
N ALA A 557 9.42 -30.36 16.78
CA ALA A 557 9.34 -29.93 15.38
C ALA A 557 8.34 -28.78 15.17
N LEU A 558 7.18 -28.86 15.82
CA LEU A 558 6.14 -27.84 15.70
C LEU A 558 6.51 -26.53 16.39
N VAL A 559 7.33 -26.51 17.44
CA VAL A 559 7.80 -25.27 18.09
C VAL A 559 8.53 -24.37 17.08
N ALA A 560 9.44 -24.94 16.29
CA ALA A 560 10.14 -24.17 15.26
C ALA A 560 9.17 -23.62 14.20
N LEU A 561 8.21 -24.44 13.77
CA LEU A 561 7.18 -24.02 12.82
C LEU A 561 6.29 -22.91 13.42
N GLN A 562 5.88 -23.01 14.68
CA GLN A 562 5.09 -21.99 15.38
C GLN A 562 5.85 -20.65 15.46
N HIS A 563 7.15 -20.68 15.78
CA HIS A 563 7.97 -19.48 15.77
C HIS A 563 8.12 -18.85 14.39
N SER A 564 8.10 -19.64 13.31
CA SER A 564 8.17 -19.10 11.94
C SER A 564 6.96 -18.23 11.55
N PHE A 565 5.85 -18.31 12.29
CA PHE A 565 4.70 -17.41 12.10
C PHE A 565 4.92 -16.01 12.68
N GLN A 566 5.94 -15.81 13.52
CA GLN A 566 6.30 -14.50 14.06
C GLN A 566 7.00 -13.66 12.98
N ARG A 567 6.18 -13.02 12.13
CA ARG A 567 6.60 -12.21 10.99
C ARG A 567 6.06 -10.78 11.12
N LEU A 568 6.62 -9.85 10.36
CA LEU A 568 6.15 -8.47 10.29
C LEU A 568 4.70 -8.40 9.77
N PRO A 569 3.86 -7.48 10.28
CA PRO A 569 4.14 -6.51 11.35
C PRO A 569 4.02 -7.10 12.76
N GLY A 570 3.42 -8.28 12.91
CA GLY A 570 3.19 -8.94 14.20
C GLY A 570 2.47 -10.27 14.06
N LEU A 571 2.34 -10.98 15.18
CA LEU A 571 1.66 -12.27 15.28
C LEU A 571 0.61 -12.25 16.38
N LEU A 572 -0.56 -12.81 16.08
CA LEU A 572 -1.52 -13.23 17.08
C LEU A 572 -1.64 -14.76 17.07
N ALA A 573 -1.28 -15.38 18.18
CA ALA A 573 -1.23 -16.83 18.34
C ALA A 573 -2.28 -17.29 19.35
N ASP A 574 -3.14 -18.22 18.95
CA ASP A 574 -4.12 -18.84 19.85
C ASP A 574 -3.82 -20.32 20.11
N GLY A 575 -4.09 -20.75 21.33
CA GLY A 575 -3.78 -22.11 21.75
C GLY A 575 -4.13 -22.38 23.21
N ARG A 576 -3.29 -23.17 23.86
CA ARG A 576 -3.43 -23.56 25.27
C ARG A 576 -2.22 -23.15 26.11
N ASP A 577 -1.07 -23.09 25.47
CA ASP A 577 0.25 -22.89 26.05
C ASP A 577 1.08 -21.87 25.25
N MET A 578 0.44 -21.00 24.45
CA MET A 578 1.12 -20.01 23.63
C MET A 578 1.84 -19.00 24.51
N GLY A 579 1.19 -18.46 25.53
CA GLY A 579 1.78 -17.48 26.45
C GLY A 579 2.68 -18.08 27.52
N THR A 580 2.59 -19.40 27.77
CA THR A 580 3.40 -20.09 28.81
C THR A 580 4.64 -20.76 28.28
N VAL A 581 4.57 -21.39 27.10
CA VAL A 581 5.62 -22.27 26.56
C VAL A 581 6.20 -21.73 25.26
N ILE A 582 5.35 -21.37 24.30
CA ILE A 582 5.80 -21.01 22.94
C ILE A 582 6.35 -19.57 22.90
N PHE A 583 5.59 -18.61 23.39
CA PHE A 583 5.93 -17.19 23.42
C PHE A 583 5.85 -16.63 24.85
N PRO A 584 6.71 -17.11 25.78
CA PRO A 584 6.71 -16.66 27.17
C PRO A 584 7.07 -15.17 27.33
N GLN A 585 7.62 -14.54 26.28
CA GLN A 585 7.94 -13.12 26.25
C GLN A 585 6.91 -12.27 25.48
N ALA A 586 5.76 -12.84 25.09
CA ALA A 586 4.69 -12.10 24.44
C ALA A 586 4.25 -10.90 25.30
N PRO A 587 4.26 -9.65 24.77
CA PRO A 587 3.92 -8.46 25.56
C PRO A 587 2.47 -8.42 26.07
N LEU A 588 1.56 -9.15 25.41
CA LEU A 588 0.20 -9.37 25.87
C LEU A 588 -0.15 -10.86 25.80
N LYS A 589 -0.58 -11.39 26.94
CA LYS A 589 -1.12 -12.74 27.08
C LYS A 589 -2.52 -12.62 27.65
N VAL A 590 -3.49 -13.25 27.00
CA VAL A 590 -4.88 -13.30 27.43
C VAL A 590 -5.24 -14.75 27.70
N PHE A 591 -5.81 -15.02 28.86
CA PHE A 591 -6.42 -16.31 29.15
C PHE A 591 -7.95 -16.17 29.03
N LEU A 592 -8.49 -16.67 27.92
CA LEU A 592 -9.91 -16.61 27.61
C LEU A 592 -10.63 -17.79 28.26
N THR A 593 -11.63 -17.48 29.08
CA THR A 593 -12.51 -18.47 29.72
C THR A 593 -13.97 -18.24 29.34
N ALA A 594 -14.76 -19.30 29.54
CA ALA A 594 -16.21 -19.27 29.45
C ALA A 594 -16.74 -20.44 30.29
N SER A 595 -17.88 -20.25 30.96
CA SER A 595 -18.51 -21.34 31.72
C SER A 595 -18.75 -22.57 30.84
N ALA A 596 -18.60 -23.78 31.40
CA ALA A 596 -18.80 -25.02 30.65
C ALA A 596 -20.22 -25.09 30.05
N ALA A 597 -21.22 -24.58 30.78
CA ALA A 597 -22.59 -24.43 30.30
C ALA A 597 -22.67 -23.53 29.06
N GLN A 598 -22.04 -22.34 29.10
CA GLN A 598 -22.08 -21.41 27.96
C GLN A 598 -21.36 -21.98 26.74
N ARG A 599 -20.24 -22.69 26.93
CA ARG A 599 -19.52 -23.36 25.85
C ARG A 599 -20.32 -24.51 25.24
N ALA A 600 -21.00 -25.31 26.08
CA ALA A 600 -21.89 -26.36 25.62
C ALA A 600 -23.05 -25.80 24.79
N GLU A 601 -23.68 -24.70 25.23
CA GLU A 601 -24.73 -24.01 24.46
C GLU A 601 -24.25 -23.53 23.09
N ARG A 602 -23.08 -22.87 23.02
CA ARG A 602 -22.51 -22.39 21.75
C ARG A 602 -22.20 -23.56 20.82
N ARG A 603 -21.61 -24.64 21.35
CA ARG A 603 -21.29 -25.85 20.58
C ARG A 603 -22.53 -26.57 20.11
N HIS A 604 -23.56 -26.65 20.94
CA HIS A 604 -24.86 -27.23 20.62
C HIS A 604 -25.53 -26.48 19.46
N LYS A 605 -25.59 -25.15 19.51
CA LYS A 605 -26.10 -24.31 18.41
C LYS A 605 -25.34 -24.55 17.10
N GLN A 606 -24.01 -24.64 17.17
CA GLN A 606 -23.16 -24.91 16.01
C GLN A 606 -23.46 -26.30 15.40
N LEU A 607 -23.58 -27.33 16.22
CA LEU A 607 -23.85 -28.70 15.75
C LEU A 607 -25.25 -28.86 15.16
N ILE A 608 -26.27 -28.24 15.78
CA ILE A 608 -27.64 -28.22 15.23
C ILE A 608 -27.67 -27.52 13.87
N SER A 609 -26.98 -26.38 13.72
CA SER A 609 -26.92 -25.67 12.43
C SER A 609 -26.27 -26.47 11.31
N LYS A 610 -25.46 -27.49 11.66
CA LYS A 610 -24.81 -28.43 10.72
C LYS A 610 -25.56 -29.78 10.60
N GLY A 611 -26.74 -29.92 11.20
CA GLY A 611 -27.59 -31.12 11.08
C GLY A 611 -27.24 -32.28 12.02
N PHE A 612 -26.40 -32.07 13.04
CA PHE A 612 -26.03 -33.10 14.02
C PHE A 612 -26.93 -33.05 15.27
N SER A 613 -27.39 -34.21 15.76
CA SER A 613 -28.16 -34.33 17.00
C SER A 613 -27.25 -34.66 18.19
N THR A 614 -27.22 -33.80 19.21
CA THR A 614 -26.52 -34.04 20.48
C THR A 614 -27.27 -33.34 21.63
N THR A 615 -27.01 -33.71 22.88
CA THR A 615 -27.66 -33.08 24.04
C THR A 615 -26.75 -32.07 24.71
N LEU A 616 -27.32 -31.01 25.29
CA LEU A 616 -26.56 -30.00 26.01
C LEU A 616 -25.76 -30.60 27.17
N ASP A 617 -26.37 -31.53 27.91
CA ASP A 617 -25.75 -32.18 29.07
C ASP A 617 -24.56 -33.07 28.69
N SER A 618 -24.67 -33.83 27.60
CA SER A 618 -23.54 -34.63 27.10
C SER A 618 -22.38 -33.75 26.65
N LEU A 619 -22.66 -32.68 25.89
CA LEU A 619 -21.63 -31.72 25.46
C LEU A 619 -20.94 -31.04 26.64
N ARG A 620 -21.70 -30.68 27.68
CA ARG A 620 -21.15 -30.07 28.89
C ARG A 620 -20.22 -31.04 29.61
N ALA A 621 -20.66 -32.28 29.84
CA ALA A 621 -19.85 -33.30 30.51
C ALA A 621 -18.55 -33.58 29.73
N ASP A 622 -18.62 -33.66 28.41
CA ASP A 622 -17.45 -33.87 27.54
C ASP A 622 -16.44 -32.71 27.63
N LEU A 623 -16.93 -31.47 27.66
CA LEU A 623 -16.09 -30.28 27.81
C LEU A 623 -15.44 -30.23 29.19
N GLU A 624 -16.18 -30.52 30.26
CA GLU A 624 -15.65 -30.57 31.64
C GLU A 624 -14.59 -31.66 31.79
N ALA A 625 -14.84 -32.87 31.27
CA ALA A 625 -13.89 -33.98 31.29
C ALA A 625 -12.63 -33.68 30.47
N ARG A 626 -12.77 -32.98 29.35
CA ARG A 626 -11.64 -32.55 28.52
C ARG A 626 -10.80 -31.48 29.22
N ASP A 627 -11.42 -30.50 29.85
CA ASP A 627 -10.71 -29.45 30.57
C ASP A 627 -9.92 -30.04 31.75
N ALA A 628 -10.52 -30.95 32.53
CA ALA A 628 -9.83 -31.64 33.62
C ALA A 628 -8.56 -32.37 33.12
N ARG A 629 -8.68 -33.09 32.00
CA ARG A 629 -7.56 -33.81 31.36
C ARG A 629 -6.48 -32.87 30.85
N ASP A 630 -6.88 -31.74 30.27
CA ASP A 630 -5.95 -30.78 29.67
C ASP A 630 -5.21 -29.96 30.74
N SER A 631 -5.86 -29.64 31.86
CA SER A 631 -5.22 -28.95 32.99
C SER A 631 -4.31 -29.87 33.81
N SER A 632 -4.52 -31.19 33.77
CA SER A 632 -3.71 -32.18 34.49
C SER A 632 -2.54 -32.77 33.68
N ARG A 633 -2.26 -32.28 32.47
CA ARG A 633 -1.15 -32.78 31.64
C ARG A 633 0.20 -32.47 32.28
N SER A 634 1.15 -33.41 32.15
CA SER A 634 2.55 -33.21 32.60
C SER A 634 3.31 -32.22 31.72
N VAL A 635 2.99 -32.15 30.43
CA VAL A 635 3.59 -31.24 29.45
C VAL A 635 2.54 -30.26 28.96
N ALA A 636 2.86 -28.96 29.04
CA ALA A 636 2.00 -27.86 28.59
C ALA A 636 0.54 -27.94 29.10
N PRO A 637 0.32 -27.94 30.42
CA PRO A 637 -1.02 -27.99 30.98
C PRO A 637 -1.81 -26.73 30.60
N LEU A 638 -3.12 -26.88 30.41
CA LEU A 638 -4.02 -25.74 30.26
C LEU A 638 -4.04 -24.92 31.56
N LYS A 639 -3.20 -23.89 31.61
CA LYS A 639 -3.06 -22.96 32.73
C LYS A 639 -2.73 -21.57 32.19
N PRO A 640 -3.26 -20.50 32.81
CA PRO A 640 -2.86 -19.14 32.46
C PRO A 640 -1.37 -18.93 32.74
N ALA A 641 -0.71 -18.16 31.87
CA ALA A 641 0.60 -17.60 32.21
C ALA A 641 0.46 -16.67 33.43
N GLN A 642 1.54 -16.52 34.19
CA GLN A 642 1.53 -15.75 35.44
C GLN A 642 1.12 -14.28 35.24
N ASP A 643 1.47 -13.72 34.09
CA ASP A 643 1.19 -12.36 33.65
C ASP A 643 -0.01 -12.26 32.67
N ALA A 644 -0.78 -13.34 32.50
CA ALA A 644 -1.93 -13.33 31.60
C ALA A 644 -3.13 -12.55 32.18
N LEU A 645 -3.74 -11.72 31.34
CA LEU A 645 -5.00 -11.06 31.65
C LEU A 645 -6.16 -12.04 31.47
N GLN A 646 -7.04 -12.13 32.48
CA GLN A 646 -8.20 -13.01 32.46
C GLN A 646 -9.35 -12.35 31.72
N LEU A 647 -9.92 -13.05 30.72
CA LEU A 647 -11.12 -12.61 30.01
C LEU A 647 -12.19 -13.70 30.11
N ASP A 648 -13.21 -13.49 30.92
CA ASP A 648 -14.42 -14.34 30.91
C ASP A 648 -15.42 -13.76 29.90
N ASN A 649 -15.62 -14.47 28.79
CA ASN A 649 -16.55 -14.04 27.75
C ASN A 649 -17.94 -14.69 27.85
N SER A 650 -18.30 -15.28 29.00
CA SER A 650 -19.59 -15.97 29.18
C SER A 650 -20.78 -15.06 28.86
N ALA A 651 -20.72 -13.81 29.33
CA ALA A 651 -21.77 -12.80 29.13
C ALA A 651 -21.42 -11.73 28.06
N LEU A 652 -20.27 -11.86 27.39
CA LEU A 652 -19.81 -10.89 26.40
C LEU A 652 -20.17 -11.33 24.98
N SER A 653 -20.56 -10.36 24.15
CA SER A 653 -20.52 -10.52 22.69
C SER A 653 -19.07 -10.70 22.22
N ILE A 654 -18.90 -11.22 21.00
CA ILE A 654 -17.59 -11.33 20.38
C ILE A 654 -16.98 -9.95 20.14
N GLU A 655 -17.77 -8.95 19.76
CA GLU A 655 -17.35 -7.56 19.54
C GLU A 655 -16.79 -6.95 20.83
N ALA A 656 -17.54 -6.98 21.93
CA ALA A 656 -17.07 -6.55 23.24
C ALA A 656 -15.78 -7.27 23.70
N SER A 657 -15.63 -8.56 23.37
CA SER A 657 -14.41 -9.31 23.68
C SER A 657 -13.21 -8.82 22.86
N VAL A 658 -13.41 -8.54 21.56
CA VAL A 658 -12.39 -7.96 20.66
C VAL A 658 -11.97 -6.59 21.17
N ASP A 659 -12.93 -5.70 21.47
CA ASP A 659 -12.66 -4.35 21.97
C ASP A 659 -11.87 -4.37 23.28
N GLN A 660 -12.17 -5.31 24.18
CA GLN A 660 -11.44 -5.47 25.43
C GLN A 660 -9.97 -5.86 25.20
N VAL A 661 -9.71 -6.81 24.29
CA VAL A 661 -8.34 -7.22 23.94
C VAL A 661 -7.58 -6.07 23.26
N LEU A 662 -8.22 -5.36 22.33
CA LEU A 662 -7.63 -4.19 21.66
C LEU A 662 -7.33 -3.07 22.66
N THR A 663 -8.20 -2.86 23.66
CA THR A 663 -7.97 -1.89 24.74
C THR A 663 -6.74 -2.25 25.56
N TRP A 664 -6.59 -3.52 25.95
CA TRP A 664 -5.40 -3.99 26.65
C TRP A 664 -4.14 -3.87 25.79
N TRP A 665 -4.24 -4.18 24.50
CA TRP A 665 -3.12 -4.02 23.58
C TRP A 665 -2.69 -2.57 23.43
N LYS A 666 -3.65 -1.65 23.25
CA LYS A 666 -3.39 -0.21 23.17
C LYS A 666 -2.69 0.32 24.41
N ALA A 667 -3.06 -0.14 25.61
CA ALA A 667 -2.40 0.23 26.85
C ALA A 667 -0.93 -0.27 26.97
N LYS A 668 -0.53 -1.23 26.14
CA LYS A 668 0.86 -1.69 26.00
C LYS A 668 1.62 -1.00 24.87
N GLN A 669 0.91 -0.31 23.96
CA GLN A 669 1.54 0.40 22.85
C GLN A 669 2.10 1.75 23.29
N PRO A 670 3.14 2.24 22.62
CA PRO A 670 3.83 3.43 23.07
C PRO A 670 3.37 4.73 22.37
N PHE A 671 2.20 4.72 21.72
CA PHE A 671 1.65 5.80 20.89
C PHE A 671 0.39 6.40 21.48
#